data_AF-A0A6I2WHY5-F1
#
_entry.id   AF-A0A6I2WHY5-F1
#
_cell.length_a   1.000
_cell.length_b   1.000
_cell.length_c   1.000
_cell.angle_alpha   90.00
_cell.angle_beta   90.00
_cell.angle_gamma   90.00
#
_symmetry.space_group_name_H-M   'P 1'
#
loop_
_entity.id
_entity.type
_entity.pdbx_description
1 polymer ?
#
loop_
_entity_poly.entity_id
_entity_poly.type
_entity_poly.pdbx_seq_one_letter_code
_entity_poly.pdbx_strand_id
1 'polypeptide(L)'
;MDTTNIGQILAMAFRYALRFLISIVVGAAAAITCSLLLPVFSPPQTDRMGYALVYNFDPNHFWWVFVIWSTILPAVALGTYVLIPRLARRVQFLSPLLPHENDAQILQIWRATSDQAHASTPPVFGILRSAIVALTLLVAFVVGHPVTSQHIWFILVAGSLIGSLAPWAIERIVVRLFGNHASARSIRSTLTIIATWLSLPALWYVSHKTAIFVASENTTRSLAWLPLFVVLIPTAALIVFDIRRFFQKQPVAIAALERARIIFLTVPVLLFLFTSHAPGDVNELDVFHHGESLTGAIRWQNGQLPWRDFFFNVGLLPAVIVPRISFELFGTSFWGLVAGTELIFIPLLIVSLYLCSAVLAKKNVAFLIFVALLFFFPQKFLWSFADVLRGDATLFIFRFIPLALLGIPILWFFTKRSWISALVLAASLITSTVLASEMIVYLIAVGLVAVAVDLYDWREGTKPWSLRSLTLRLASCGVLGVIAAGIVLNRAHVLSGFISWWQTFPAGWYLETAVPLNVDPDNYRTPTAILVVTPILVLLVGFFLIWRFRTRKTVSSQDWTVVALALGGALFFRKTTTRPDSHVYQSLIAMMPVLIYVVQRGGELLGELVQPFRSAGSRIRASAWVWLFIGPILLLPGAPLITAINQTVTSLPSRLHTRANAPATVPRLGYYADTAYVNKVAALRTFFKDNIGDKARVYDFSNSSSLYNFLLNQIPTTQFSYAVQSATAKSQAQVIDSMRQQRPEVVVYASAGGLNEWDQVENAVRHYDISEYILRNYSPWIEYLGETMLIRNDLAPGEGIALTAPARVTASEAQRMLRNSFDASTAESVVTCEWGHAGQFMPTRPDGAGTPITRTEVTGVLTLHGWTPSLGKNPTTIVVSQNGTVIYVGTTTEPRSDLGISSLVSGPKPGFQFEIPLTTQDATDSKIAIFAVQDNALLPLTRKFGKAPLLTSLTVNGVDMKVVSPAAGQVTGEFDPPKIIPSENGKVVIGLSGESKYLTLLNFPTNFRDYSWIVLHSQSGFSENKYLLYDVSLDAKRAIAFDTAQGRHVGGAQVASCPTWFGWETQTILLQSDAPLGDTSVALVQTGKNP
;
A
#
# COMPACT_ATOMS: atom_id res chain seq x y z
N MET A 1 24.09 -2.46 59.32
CA MET A 1 23.15 -1.96 58.30
C MET A 1 23.49 -0.50 58.12
N ASP A 2 24.40 -0.18 57.19
CA ASP A 2 24.64 1.22 56.84
C ASP A 2 23.56 1.66 55.89
N THR A 3 22.87 2.73 56.28
CA THR A 3 21.92 3.46 55.44
C THR A 3 22.68 4.09 54.27
N THR A 4 22.83 3.36 53.17
CA THR A 4 23.10 4.00 51.87
C THR A 4 22.02 5.05 51.65
N ASN A 5 22.41 6.31 51.85
CA ASN A 5 21.51 7.45 51.91
C ASN A 5 20.82 7.59 50.54
N ILE A 6 19.49 7.50 50.50
CA ILE A 6 18.68 7.59 49.28
C ILE A 6 19.07 8.82 48.43
N GLY A 7 19.51 9.90 49.09
CA GLY A 7 20.04 11.10 48.42
C GLY A 7 21.29 10.84 47.57
N GLN A 8 22.19 9.93 47.96
CA GLN A 8 23.38 9.59 47.17
C GLN A 8 23.03 8.76 45.92
N ILE A 9 22.03 7.89 46.01
CA ILE A 9 21.52 7.10 44.87
C ILE A 9 20.80 8.02 43.88
N LEU A 10 19.94 8.92 44.36
CA LEU A 10 19.26 9.91 43.52
C LEU A 10 20.25 10.88 42.87
N ALA A 11 21.27 11.34 43.60
CA ALA A 11 22.32 12.20 43.04
C ALA A 11 23.16 11.48 41.97
N MET A 12 23.49 10.20 42.18
CA MET A 12 24.17 9.37 41.18
C MET A 12 23.30 9.21 39.92
N ALA A 13 22.02 8.83 40.09
CA ALA A 13 21.07 8.69 38.98
C ALA A 13 20.90 10.01 38.21
N PHE A 14 20.77 11.14 38.92
CA PHE A 14 20.67 12.47 38.34
C PHE A 14 21.92 12.85 37.51
N ARG A 15 23.13 12.61 38.03
CA ARG A 15 24.39 12.86 37.28
C ARG A 15 24.44 12.07 35.98
N TYR A 16 24.09 10.78 36.01
CA TYR A 16 24.10 9.94 34.82
C TYR A 16 22.99 10.33 33.83
N ALA A 17 21.81 10.67 34.33
CA ALA A 17 20.70 11.15 33.52
C ALA A 17 21.03 12.48 32.83
N LEU A 18 21.64 13.42 33.55
CA LEU A 18 22.04 14.73 33.00
C LEU A 18 23.13 14.60 31.94
N ARG A 19 24.15 13.75 32.17
CA ARG A 19 25.15 13.41 31.15
C ARG A 19 24.53 12.80 29.89
N PHE A 20 23.57 11.90 30.08
CA PHE A 20 22.86 11.26 28.99
C PHE A 20 22.05 12.29 28.20
N LEU A 21 21.28 13.14 28.88
CA LEU A 21 20.53 14.25 28.28
C LEU A 21 21.43 15.17 27.45
N ILE A 22 22.54 15.66 28.00
CA ILE A 22 23.50 16.50 27.27
C ILE A 22 24.00 15.78 26.02
N SER A 23 24.32 14.49 26.12
CA SER A 23 24.84 13.72 25.00
C SER A 23 23.80 13.54 23.90
N ILE A 24 22.54 13.28 24.26
CA ILE A 24 21.42 13.21 23.32
C ILE A 24 21.18 14.57 22.65
N VAL A 25 21.21 15.68 23.40
CA VAL A 25 21.05 17.03 22.85
C VAL A 25 22.15 17.35 21.84
N VAL A 26 23.42 17.04 22.15
CA VAL A 26 24.54 17.24 21.21
C VAL A 26 24.41 16.34 19.97
N GLY A 27 24.02 15.08 20.16
CA GLY A 27 23.75 14.18 19.03
C GLY A 27 22.60 14.63 18.14
N ALA A 28 21.52 15.12 18.75
CA ALA A 28 20.36 15.66 18.04
C ALA A 28 20.73 16.94 17.29
N ALA A 29 21.49 17.86 17.91
CA ALA A 29 21.98 19.06 17.23
C ALA A 29 22.86 18.70 16.01
N ALA A 30 23.77 17.74 16.13
CA ALA A 30 24.58 17.28 15.01
C ALA A 30 23.73 16.67 13.88
N ALA A 31 22.74 15.84 14.22
CA ALA A 31 21.83 15.25 13.25
C ALA A 31 20.93 16.30 12.56
N ILE A 32 20.43 17.29 13.32
CA ILE A 32 19.68 18.44 12.78
C ILE A 32 20.55 19.22 11.79
N THR A 33 21.76 19.60 12.19
CA THR A 33 22.68 20.35 11.31
C THR A 33 22.97 19.57 10.03
N CYS A 34 23.26 18.27 10.11
CA CYS A 34 23.50 17.44 8.92
C CYS A 34 22.24 17.32 8.04
N SER A 35 21.05 17.26 8.65
CA SER A 35 19.78 17.19 7.91
C SER A 35 19.47 18.51 7.20
N LEU A 36 19.72 19.65 7.85
CA LEU A 36 19.52 20.98 7.26
C LEU A 36 20.50 21.29 6.13
N LEU A 37 21.68 20.65 6.13
CA LEU A 37 22.69 20.76 5.08
C LEU A 37 22.50 19.73 3.96
N LEU A 38 21.51 18.83 4.07
CA LEU A 38 21.26 17.82 3.06
C LEU A 38 20.66 18.50 1.81
N PRO A 39 21.31 18.40 0.64
CA PRO A 39 20.75 18.96 -0.58
C PRO A 39 19.47 18.20 -0.98
N VAL A 40 18.52 18.91 -1.59
CA VAL A 40 17.38 18.29 -2.26
C VAL A 40 17.85 17.86 -3.65
N PHE A 41 17.70 16.58 -3.97
CA PHE A 41 18.14 16.04 -5.25
C PHE A 41 16.97 16.02 -6.23
N SER A 42 17.20 16.41 -7.49
CA SER A 42 16.21 16.15 -8.54
C SER A 42 16.06 14.65 -8.79
N PRO A 43 14.86 14.19 -9.21
CA PRO A 43 14.67 12.82 -9.67
C PRO A 43 15.70 12.43 -10.74
N PRO A 44 16.16 11.16 -10.76
CA PRO A 44 17.04 10.67 -11.82
C PRO A 44 16.29 10.54 -13.14
N GLN A 45 17.02 10.53 -14.26
CA GLN A 45 16.42 10.12 -15.53
C GLN A 45 16.03 8.63 -15.48
N THR A 46 14.80 8.31 -15.85
CA THR A 46 14.25 6.93 -15.79
C THR A 46 13.04 6.77 -16.70
N ASP A 47 12.84 5.57 -17.22
CA ASP A 47 11.68 5.18 -18.03
C ASP A 47 10.45 4.83 -17.19
N ARG A 48 10.62 4.83 -15.87
CA ARG A 48 9.58 4.62 -14.86
C ARG A 48 8.81 5.89 -14.59
N MET A 49 7.49 5.80 -14.65
CA MET A 49 6.60 6.93 -14.40
C MET A 49 5.94 6.82 -13.02
N GLY A 50 5.92 7.93 -12.27
CA GLY A 50 5.29 8.01 -10.96
C GLY A 50 5.28 9.43 -10.42
N TYR A 51 4.64 9.62 -9.26
CA TYR A 51 4.42 10.93 -8.63
C TYR A 51 5.71 11.75 -8.50
N ALA A 52 6.83 11.11 -8.12
CA ALA A 52 8.12 11.79 -7.97
C ALA A 52 8.57 12.54 -9.25
N LEU A 53 8.26 12.00 -10.43
CA LEU A 53 8.65 12.59 -11.72
C LEU A 53 7.65 13.64 -12.20
N VAL A 54 6.36 13.36 -12.07
CA VAL A 54 5.28 14.29 -12.45
C VAL A 54 5.36 15.57 -11.61
N TYR A 55 5.61 15.45 -10.30
CA TYR A 55 5.61 16.58 -9.37
C TYR A 55 7.02 17.06 -8.94
N ASN A 56 8.10 16.60 -9.60
CA ASN A 56 9.49 16.96 -9.28
C ASN A 56 9.82 16.85 -7.77
N PHE A 57 9.43 15.73 -7.16
CA PHE A 57 9.58 15.45 -5.74
C PHE A 57 10.79 14.54 -5.49
N ASP A 58 11.61 14.84 -4.47
CA ASP A 58 12.73 13.98 -4.04
C ASP A 58 12.26 12.91 -3.04
N PRO A 59 12.04 11.65 -3.47
CA PRO A 59 11.58 10.60 -2.58
C PRO A 59 12.66 10.11 -1.59
N ASN A 60 13.94 10.45 -1.81
CA ASN A 60 15.03 9.99 -0.96
C ASN A 60 15.34 10.96 0.18
N HIS A 61 14.83 12.19 0.14
CA HIS A 61 15.14 13.20 1.16
C HIS A 61 14.78 12.71 2.57
N PHE A 62 13.54 12.25 2.78
CA PHE A 62 13.10 11.71 4.08
C PHE A 62 13.87 10.47 4.51
N TRP A 63 14.25 9.61 3.57
CA TRP A 63 15.07 8.44 3.85
C TRP A 63 16.46 8.84 4.38
N TRP A 64 17.12 9.80 3.73
CA TRP A 64 18.43 10.28 4.17
C TRP A 64 18.38 11.02 5.50
N VAL A 65 17.34 11.81 5.75
CA VAL A 65 17.08 12.40 7.06
C VAL A 65 16.96 11.28 8.10
N PHE A 66 16.16 10.23 7.84
CA PHE A 66 16.07 9.09 8.75
C PHE A 66 17.42 8.39 8.98
N VAL A 67 18.21 8.16 7.92
CA VAL A 67 19.55 7.54 8.02
C VAL A 67 20.47 8.41 8.88
N ILE A 68 20.52 9.71 8.64
CA ILE A 68 21.29 10.68 9.45
C ILE A 68 20.89 10.58 10.93
N TRP A 69 19.60 10.63 11.23
CA TRP A 69 19.12 10.57 12.61
C TRP A 69 19.36 9.22 13.27
N SER A 70 19.19 8.11 12.54
CA SER A 70 19.41 6.77 13.08
C SER A 70 20.89 6.39 13.22
N THR A 71 21.81 7.14 12.61
CA THR A 71 23.26 6.86 12.64
C THR A 71 24.07 7.93 13.38
N ILE A 72 23.94 9.21 12.99
CA ILE A 72 24.74 10.32 13.54
C ILE A 72 24.33 10.60 14.98
N LEU A 73 23.03 10.69 15.28
CA LEU A 73 22.57 10.95 16.64
C LEU A 73 23.14 9.93 17.64
N PRO A 74 22.96 8.60 17.47
CA PRO A 74 23.48 7.65 18.45
C PRO A 74 25.02 7.62 18.47
N ALA A 75 25.69 7.79 17.34
CA ALA A 75 27.16 7.82 17.28
C ALA A 75 27.75 9.03 18.02
N VAL A 76 27.22 10.24 17.76
CA VAL A 76 27.66 11.48 18.41
C VAL A 76 27.26 11.49 19.88
N ALA A 77 26.04 11.05 20.21
CA ALA A 77 25.63 10.93 21.60
C ALA A 77 26.54 9.95 22.37
N LEU A 78 26.90 8.82 21.77
CA LEU A 78 27.86 7.89 22.37
C LEU A 78 29.24 8.54 22.56
N GLY A 79 29.76 9.17 21.52
CA GLY A 79 31.05 9.88 21.56
C GLY A 79 31.08 10.93 22.66
N THR A 80 30.09 11.82 22.70
CA THR A 80 29.93 12.87 23.71
C THR A 80 29.80 12.27 25.11
N TYR A 81 28.99 11.23 25.30
CA TYR A 81 28.81 10.59 26.61
C TYR A 81 30.10 9.96 27.17
N VAL A 82 30.97 9.44 26.28
CA VAL A 82 32.30 8.91 26.63
C VAL A 82 33.31 10.04 26.85
N LEU A 83 33.18 11.17 26.15
CA LEU A 83 34.08 12.31 26.23
C LEU A 83 33.82 13.19 27.46
N ILE A 84 32.56 13.35 27.90
CA ILE A 84 32.17 14.20 29.04
C ILE A 84 33.02 13.93 30.30
N PRO A 85 33.24 12.68 30.77
CA PRO A 85 34.09 12.43 31.93
C PRO A 85 35.55 12.79 31.74
N ARG A 86 36.07 12.80 30.49
CA ARG A 86 37.45 13.20 30.18
C ARG A 86 37.60 14.73 30.18
N LEU A 87 36.62 15.43 29.59
CA LEU A 87 36.52 16.89 29.58
C LEU A 87 36.25 17.47 30.98
N ALA A 88 35.38 16.83 31.75
CA ALA A 88 35.02 17.25 33.10
C ALA A 88 36.19 17.22 34.10
N ARG A 89 37.27 16.46 33.81
CA ARG A 89 38.52 16.51 34.59
C ARG A 89 39.36 17.76 34.30
N ARG A 90 39.13 18.43 33.18
CA ARG A 90 39.87 19.62 32.74
C ARG A 90 39.08 20.92 32.88
N VAL A 91 37.74 20.84 32.98
CA VAL A 91 36.84 22.00 33.04
C VAL A 91 36.04 21.98 34.35
N GLN A 92 36.29 22.96 35.21
CA GLN A 92 35.78 23.03 36.59
C GLN A 92 34.23 23.06 36.65
N PHE A 93 33.57 23.72 35.70
CA PHE A 93 32.10 23.77 35.58
C PHE A 93 31.45 22.39 35.34
N LEU A 94 32.16 21.47 34.67
CA LEU A 94 31.65 20.12 34.39
C LEU A 94 32.00 19.10 35.48
N SER A 95 32.70 19.52 36.54
CA SER A 95 33.10 18.66 37.67
C SER A 95 31.93 17.97 38.40
N PRO A 96 30.71 18.55 38.54
CA PRO A 96 29.55 17.82 39.08
C PRO A 96 29.13 16.64 38.21
N LEU A 97 29.59 16.66 36.95
CA LEU A 97 29.63 15.58 35.99
C LEU A 97 30.18 14.29 36.59
N LEU A 98 31.39 14.38 37.18
CA LEU A 98 32.31 13.26 37.40
C LEU A 98 31.72 12.10 38.22
N PRO A 99 32.10 10.83 37.91
CA PRO A 99 31.74 9.71 38.78
C PRO A 99 32.45 9.90 40.13
N HIS A 100 31.74 9.68 41.24
CA HIS A 100 32.37 9.61 42.56
C HIS A 100 32.97 8.22 42.81
N GLU A 101 33.99 8.12 43.66
CA GLU A 101 34.62 6.84 44.03
C GLU A 101 33.60 5.84 44.60
N ASN A 102 32.63 6.34 45.37
CA ASN A 102 31.55 5.52 45.93
C ASN A 102 30.52 5.05 44.88
N ASP A 103 30.46 5.62 43.67
CA ASP A 103 29.48 5.20 42.64
C ASP A 103 29.72 3.74 42.23
N ALA A 104 30.98 3.30 42.17
CA ALA A 104 31.34 1.91 41.83
C ALA A 104 30.96 0.91 42.94
N GLN A 105 31.11 1.34 44.19
CA GLN A 105 30.74 0.57 45.39
C GLN A 105 29.21 0.51 45.54
N ILE A 106 28.49 1.61 45.35
CA ILE A 106 27.02 1.67 45.30
C ILE A 106 26.51 0.74 44.19
N LEU A 107 27.09 0.79 42.99
CA LEU A 107 26.79 -0.14 41.89
C LEU A 107 27.08 -1.60 42.25
N GLN A 108 28.12 -1.91 43.03
CA GLN A 108 28.42 -3.26 43.50
C GLN A 108 27.47 -3.75 44.59
N ILE A 109 27.07 -2.89 45.54
CA ILE A 109 26.07 -3.19 46.58
C ILE A 109 24.70 -3.45 45.93
N TRP A 110 24.37 -2.68 44.90
CA TRP A 110 23.20 -2.92 44.04
C TRP A 110 23.29 -4.24 43.26
N ARG A 111 24.49 -4.63 42.78
CA ARG A 111 24.72 -5.92 42.11
C ARG A 111 24.58 -7.10 43.06
N ALA A 112 25.16 -7.02 44.26
CA ALA A 112 25.18 -8.10 45.25
C ALA A 112 23.80 -8.42 45.84
N THR A 113 22.88 -7.45 45.86
CA THR A 113 21.50 -7.62 46.33
C THR A 113 20.54 -8.18 45.26
N SER A 114 20.97 -8.27 43.99
CA SER A 114 20.13 -8.74 42.87
C SER A 114 20.17 -10.26 42.60
N ASP A 115 21.17 -10.96 43.13
CA ASP A 115 21.47 -12.35 42.74
C ASP A 115 20.93 -13.45 43.69
N GLN A 116 20.26 -13.12 44.81
CA GLN A 116 19.60 -14.12 45.64
C GLN A 116 18.10 -14.27 45.30
N ALA A 117 17.82 -15.01 44.22
CA ALA A 117 16.47 -15.50 43.95
C ALA A 117 16.25 -16.85 44.64
N HIS A 118 15.59 -16.84 45.80
CA HIS A 118 15.12 -18.08 46.42
C HIS A 118 14.14 -18.83 45.50
N ALA A 119 14.55 -20.03 45.10
CA ALA A 119 13.83 -20.93 44.22
C ALA A 119 12.69 -21.65 44.95
N SER A 120 11.58 -20.97 45.16
CA SER A 120 10.30 -21.66 45.37
C SER A 120 9.16 -20.82 44.79
N THR A 121 8.62 -21.25 43.65
CA THR A 121 7.41 -20.66 43.06
C THR A 121 6.23 -20.83 44.02
N PRO A 122 5.48 -19.76 44.35
CA PRO A 122 4.27 -19.86 45.16
C PRO A 122 3.24 -20.84 44.55
N PRO A 123 2.52 -21.64 45.37
CA PRO A 123 1.56 -22.64 44.90
C PRO A 123 0.41 -22.05 44.05
N VAL A 124 0.05 -20.79 44.27
CA VAL A 124 -0.97 -20.05 43.49
C VAL A 124 -0.65 -20.03 41.99
N PHE A 125 0.63 -20.00 41.60
CA PHE A 125 1.00 -20.02 40.17
C PHE A 125 0.73 -21.37 39.50
N GLY A 126 0.71 -22.48 40.24
CA GLY A 126 0.34 -23.80 39.70
C GLY A 126 -1.16 -23.92 39.42
N ILE A 127 -1.98 -23.26 40.26
CA ILE A 127 -3.43 -23.15 40.08
C ILE A 127 -3.72 -22.29 38.84
N LEU A 128 -3.12 -21.11 38.76
CA LEU A 128 -3.33 -20.19 37.62
C LEU A 128 -2.96 -20.83 36.27
N ARG A 129 -1.89 -21.62 36.22
CA ARG A 129 -1.49 -22.37 35.02
C ARG A 129 -2.55 -23.37 34.56
N SER A 130 -3.12 -24.12 35.50
CA SER A 130 -4.20 -25.08 35.21
C SER A 130 -5.48 -24.35 34.79
N ALA A 131 -5.76 -23.18 35.40
CA ALA A 131 -6.86 -22.31 35.01
C ALA A 131 -6.74 -21.82 33.55
N ILE A 132 -5.55 -21.49 33.04
CA ILE A 132 -5.37 -21.08 31.64
C ILE A 132 -5.72 -22.24 30.67
N VAL A 133 -5.33 -23.47 31.01
CA VAL A 133 -5.67 -24.64 30.21
C VAL A 133 -7.18 -24.89 30.22
N ALA A 134 -7.80 -24.84 31.40
CA ALA A 134 -9.25 -24.95 31.54
C ALA A 134 -9.99 -23.83 30.79
N LEU A 135 -9.53 -22.58 30.89
CA LEU A 135 -10.06 -21.44 30.16
C LEU A 135 -10.03 -21.68 28.64
N THR A 136 -8.92 -22.22 28.13
CA THR A 136 -8.78 -22.50 26.69
C THR A 136 -9.80 -23.53 26.21
N LEU A 137 -9.98 -24.60 26.97
CA LEU A 137 -10.98 -25.63 26.65
C LEU A 137 -12.42 -25.11 26.79
N LEU A 138 -12.69 -24.26 27.78
CA LEU A 138 -14.00 -23.62 27.96
C LEU A 138 -14.30 -22.61 26.86
N VAL A 139 -13.33 -21.80 26.45
CA VAL A 139 -13.47 -20.90 25.29
C VAL A 139 -13.77 -21.71 24.04
N ALA A 140 -13.05 -22.81 23.79
CA ALA A 140 -13.34 -23.68 22.66
C ALA A 140 -14.76 -24.28 22.74
N PHE A 141 -15.20 -24.70 23.92
CA PHE A 141 -16.56 -25.20 24.12
C PHE A 141 -17.63 -24.14 23.83
N VAL A 142 -17.47 -22.94 24.40
CA VAL A 142 -18.40 -21.81 24.26
C VAL A 142 -18.44 -21.26 22.83
N VAL A 143 -17.30 -21.24 22.15
CA VAL A 143 -17.22 -20.79 20.75
C VAL A 143 -17.83 -21.83 19.81
N GLY A 144 -17.64 -23.13 20.08
CA GLY A 144 -18.23 -24.21 19.27
C GLY A 144 -19.67 -24.59 19.65
N HIS A 145 -20.25 -23.94 20.65
CA HIS A 145 -21.64 -24.18 21.05
C HIS A 145 -22.31 -22.84 21.31
N PRO A 146 -23.26 -22.40 20.48
CA PRO A 146 -23.86 -21.07 20.62
C PRO A 146 -24.73 -21.04 21.88
N VAL A 147 -24.11 -20.69 23.01
CA VAL A 147 -24.80 -20.48 24.28
C VAL A 147 -25.23 -19.01 24.35
N THR A 148 -26.52 -18.74 24.15
CA THR A 148 -27.10 -17.41 24.42
C THR A 148 -27.25 -17.25 25.93
N SER A 149 -26.20 -16.82 26.62
CA SER A 149 -26.24 -16.60 28.06
C SER A 149 -25.56 -15.31 28.47
N GLN A 150 -26.29 -14.47 29.20
CA GLN A 150 -25.75 -13.31 29.90
C GLN A 150 -24.68 -13.71 30.95
N HIS A 151 -24.57 -15.01 31.27
CA HIS A 151 -23.66 -15.56 32.29
C HIS A 151 -22.35 -16.10 31.72
N ILE A 152 -21.98 -15.77 30.48
CA ILE A 152 -20.75 -16.25 29.85
C ILE A 152 -19.49 -15.98 30.69
N TRP A 153 -19.44 -14.82 31.35
CA TRP A 153 -18.38 -14.47 32.28
C TRP A 153 -18.30 -15.44 33.46
N PHE A 154 -19.45 -15.77 34.04
CA PHE A 154 -19.52 -16.72 35.14
C PHE A 154 -19.05 -18.11 34.69
N ILE A 155 -19.48 -18.57 33.51
CA ILE A 155 -19.06 -19.86 32.94
C ILE A 155 -17.54 -19.91 32.76
N LEU A 156 -16.96 -18.89 32.14
CA LEU A 156 -15.51 -18.84 31.88
C LEU A 156 -14.71 -18.72 33.18
N VAL A 157 -15.09 -17.84 34.10
CA VAL A 157 -14.36 -17.59 35.35
C VAL A 157 -14.54 -18.75 36.33
N ALA A 158 -15.77 -19.12 36.66
CA ALA A 158 -16.05 -20.21 37.60
C ALA A 158 -15.56 -21.56 37.04
N GLY A 159 -15.76 -21.82 35.76
CA GLY A 159 -15.26 -23.03 35.10
C GLY A 159 -13.72 -23.12 35.12
N SER A 160 -13.02 -22.01 34.87
CA SER A 160 -11.55 -21.98 34.95
C SER A 160 -11.05 -22.21 36.39
N LEU A 161 -11.75 -21.65 37.37
CA LEU A 161 -11.46 -21.88 38.79
C LEU A 161 -11.67 -23.35 39.16
N ILE A 162 -12.82 -23.94 38.81
CA ILE A 162 -13.12 -25.36 39.05
C ILE A 162 -12.06 -26.26 38.38
N GLY A 163 -11.75 -26.01 37.11
CA GLY A 163 -10.73 -26.76 36.37
C GLY A 163 -9.32 -26.63 36.97
N SER A 164 -9.03 -25.52 37.66
CA SER A 164 -7.77 -25.34 38.38
C SER A 164 -7.72 -26.03 39.76
N LEU A 165 -8.88 -26.19 40.39
CA LEU A 165 -9.00 -26.81 41.72
C LEU A 165 -8.81 -28.33 41.66
N ALA A 166 -9.16 -29.00 40.56
CA ALA A 166 -9.02 -30.45 40.45
C ALA A 166 -7.55 -30.94 40.50
N PRO A 167 -6.61 -30.44 39.67
CA PRO A 167 -5.18 -30.80 39.80
C PRO A 167 -4.58 -30.40 41.15
N TRP A 168 -5.08 -29.31 41.74
CA TRP A 168 -4.64 -28.84 43.06
C TRP A 168 -5.14 -29.72 44.21
N ALA A 169 -6.40 -30.18 44.15
CA ALA A 169 -6.96 -31.12 45.12
C ALA A 169 -6.20 -32.45 45.09
N ILE A 170 -5.87 -32.95 43.90
CA ILE A 170 -5.04 -34.15 43.71
C ILE A 170 -3.63 -33.94 44.31
N GLU A 171 -3.00 -32.77 44.09
CA GLU A 171 -1.73 -32.42 44.75
C GLU A 171 -1.87 -32.51 46.28
N ARG A 172 -2.93 -31.94 46.86
CA ARG A 172 -3.16 -31.95 48.32
C ARG A 172 -3.41 -33.36 48.88
N ILE A 173 -4.14 -34.20 48.15
CA ILE A 173 -4.37 -35.60 48.52
C ILE A 173 -3.06 -36.38 48.52
N VAL A 174 -2.23 -36.24 47.47
CA VAL A 174 -0.93 -36.92 47.39
C VAL A 174 0.03 -36.43 48.48
N VAL A 175 0.05 -35.14 48.79
CA VAL A 175 0.82 -34.60 49.92
C VAL A 175 0.36 -35.23 51.24
N ARG A 176 -0.96 -35.35 51.46
CA ARG A 176 -1.52 -35.95 52.68
C ARG A 176 -1.20 -37.43 52.80
N LEU A 177 -1.21 -38.19 51.69
CA LEU A 177 -1.00 -39.63 51.70
C LEU A 177 0.48 -40.03 51.77
N PHE A 178 1.38 -39.26 51.16
CA PHE A 178 2.78 -39.68 50.97
C PHE A 178 3.83 -38.70 51.52
N GLY A 179 3.42 -37.55 52.07
CA GLY A 179 4.32 -36.55 52.69
C GLY A 179 5.30 -35.83 51.73
N ASN A 180 5.35 -36.23 50.45
CA ASN A 180 6.35 -35.75 49.50
C ASN A 180 5.81 -34.61 48.61
N HIS A 181 6.08 -33.37 49.03
CA HIS A 181 5.69 -32.17 48.29
C HIS A 181 6.29 -32.06 46.88
N ALA A 182 7.47 -32.63 46.62
CA ALA A 182 8.11 -32.55 45.32
C ALA A 182 7.43 -33.49 44.31
N SER A 183 7.10 -34.72 44.74
CA SER A 183 6.35 -35.70 43.94
C SER A 183 4.95 -35.20 43.62
N ALA A 184 4.23 -34.66 44.62
CA ALA A 184 2.89 -34.14 44.45
C ALA A 184 2.81 -32.98 43.43
N ARG A 185 3.76 -32.03 43.49
CA ARG A 185 3.86 -30.94 42.49
C ARG A 185 4.15 -31.46 41.09
N SER A 186 4.98 -32.50 40.98
CA SER A 186 5.28 -33.15 39.70
C SER A 186 4.02 -33.76 39.10
N ILE A 187 3.21 -34.47 39.90
CA ILE A 187 1.94 -35.06 39.46
C ILE A 187 0.97 -33.98 38.97
N ARG A 188 0.81 -32.86 39.71
CA ARG A 188 0.00 -31.73 39.23
C ARG A 188 0.47 -31.22 37.87
N SER A 189 1.76 -30.92 37.73
CA SER A 189 2.32 -30.44 36.47
C SER A 189 2.16 -31.45 35.33
N THR A 190 2.26 -32.75 35.59
CA THR A 190 1.98 -33.82 34.61
C THR A 190 0.51 -33.81 34.19
N LEU A 191 -0.44 -33.71 35.12
CA LEU A 191 -1.86 -33.61 34.81
C LEU A 191 -2.18 -32.37 33.97
N THR A 192 -1.57 -31.22 34.30
CA THR A 192 -1.69 -30.00 33.49
C THR A 192 -1.13 -30.20 32.08
N ILE A 193 0.03 -30.87 31.91
CA ILE A 193 0.59 -31.19 30.58
C ILE A 193 -0.35 -32.09 29.79
N ILE A 194 -0.89 -33.15 30.41
CA ILE A 194 -1.84 -34.05 29.75
C ILE A 194 -3.07 -33.26 29.27
N ALA A 195 -3.59 -32.35 30.10
CA ALA A 195 -4.70 -31.49 29.70
C ALA A 195 -4.34 -30.58 28.50
N THR A 196 -3.08 -30.16 28.34
CA THR A 196 -2.65 -29.39 27.16
C THR A 196 -2.69 -30.20 25.86
N TRP A 197 -2.70 -31.53 25.91
CA TRP A 197 -2.86 -32.36 24.70
C TRP A 197 -4.21 -32.14 24.04
N LEU A 198 -5.22 -31.67 24.78
CA LEU A 198 -6.55 -31.33 24.26
C LEU A 198 -6.61 -29.95 23.58
N SER A 199 -5.55 -29.14 23.65
CA SER A 199 -5.57 -27.80 23.02
C SER A 199 -5.74 -27.84 21.50
N LEU A 200 -5.05 -28.74 20.78
CA LEU A 200 -5.23 -28.87 19.32
C LEU A 200 -6.55 -29.56 18.95
N PRO A 201 -6.97 -30.66 19.61
CA PRO A 201 -8.32 -31.22 19.44
C PRO A 201 -9.45 -30.21 19.67
N ALA A 202 -9.27 -29.27 20.60
CA ALA A 202 -10.24 -28.20 20.84
C ALA A 202 -10.40 -27.26 19.63
N LEU A 203 -9.32 -26.93 18.91
CA LEU A 203 -9.40 -26.19 17.65
C LEU A 203 -10.17 -26.97 16.58
N TRP A 204 -9.92 -28.27 16.47
CA TRP A 204 -10.65 -29.14 15.53
C TRP A 204 -12.14 -29.18 15.83
N TYR A 205 -12.50 -29.30 17.11
CA TYR A 205 -13.90 -29.25 17.56
C TYR A 205 -14.57 -27.94 17.15
N VAL A 206 -13.94 -26.80 17.45
CA VAL A 206 -14.45 -25.47 17.08
C VAL A 206 -14.62 -25.33 15.57
N SER A 207 -13.65 -25.84 14.81
CA SER A 207 -13.72 -25.83 13.36
C SER A 207 -14.96 -26.54 12.83
N HIS A 208 -15.26 -27.74 13.34
CA HIS A 208 -16.44 -28.52 12.92
C HIS A 208 -17.78 -27.93 13.36
N LYS A 209 -17.75 -26.97 14.29
CA LYS A 209 -18.93 -26.25 14.76
C LYS A 209 -19.10 -24.87 14.12
N THR A 210 -18.06 -24.36 13.46
CA THR A 210 -18.13 -23.10 12.72
C THR A 210 -19.18 -23.22 11.61
N ALA A 211 -20.10 -22.26 11.53
CA ALA A 211 -21.22 -22.32 10.60
C ALA A 211 -21.75 -20.93 10.19
N ILE A 212 -22.40 -20.89 9.04
CA ILE A 212 -23.14 -19.72 8.56
C ILE A 212 -24.63 -20.06 8.41
N PHE A 213 -25.49 -19.21 8.95
CA PHE A 213 -26.94 -19.29 8.78
C PHE A 213 -27.39 -18.39 7.64
N VAL A 214 -28.07 -18.97 6.65
CA VAL A 214 -28.62 -18.25 5.49
C VAL A 214 -30.08 -17.94 5.78
N ALA A 215 -30.38 -16.67 6.07
CA ALA A 215 -31.65 -16.24 6.63
C ALA A 215 -32.86 -16.55 5.74
N SER A 216 -32.74 -16.28 4.45
CA SER A 216 -33.82 -16.48 3.45
C SER A 216 -34.11 -17.95 3.15
N GLU A 217 -33.12 -18.84 3.29
CA GLU A 217 -33.32 -20.28 3.11
C GLU A 217 -33.70 -20.99 4.41
N ASN A 218 -33.52 -20.31 5.56
CA ASN A 218 -33.60 -20.91 6.88
C ASN A 218 -32.69 -22.16 7.02
N THR A 219 -31.50 -22.12 6.40
CA THR A 219 -30.53 -23.23 6.40
C THR A 219 -29.23 -22.84 7.10
N THR A 220 -28.58 -23.81 7.73
CA THR A 220 -27.24 -23.66 8.31
C THR A 220 -26.23 -24.47 7.50
N ARG A 221 -25.14 -23.83 7.08
CA ARG A 221 -24.05 -24.46 6.33
C ARG A 221 -22.80 -24.52 7.20
N SER A 222 -22.17 -25.70 7.27
CA SER A 222 -20.92 -25.89 8.02
C SER A 222 -19.75 -25.26 7.26
N LEU A 223 -18.82 -24.66 8.01
CA LEU A 223 -17.60 -24.05 7.51
C LEU A 223 -16.36 -24.75 8.09
N ALA A 224 -16.40 -26.09 8.23
CA ALA A 224 -15.28 -26.85 8.80
C ALA A 224 -13.99 -26.58 8.01
N TRP A 225 -13.00 -26.01 8.70
CA TRP A 225 -11.76 -25.45 8.14
C TRP A 225 -10.46 -26.14 8.58
N LEU A 226 -10.52 -27.08 9.54
CA LEU A 226 -9.36 -27.79 10.08
C LEU A 226 -9.48 -29.30 9.90
N PRO A 227 -8.73 -29.90 8.96
CA PRO A 227 -8.74 -31.34 8.77
C PRO A 227 -8.22 -32.09 10.00
N LEU A 228 -8.81 -33.25 10.30
CA LEU A 228 -8.49 -34.03 11.49
C LEU A 228 -7.01 -34.46 11.54
N PHE A 229 -6.43 -34.86 10.40
CA PHE A 229 -5.03 -35.33 10.34
C PHE A 229 -4.02 -34.22 10.70
N VAL A 230 -4.33 -32.95 10.39
CA VAL A 230 -3.50 -31.78 10.73
C VAL A 230 -3.43 -31.59 12.24
N VAL A 231 -4.40 -32.10 13.00
CA VAL A 231 -4.43 -32.06 14.47
C VAL A 231 -3.90 -33.34 15.09
N LEU A 232 -4.27 -34.50 14.56
CA LEU A 232 -3.87 -35.79 15.13
C LEU A 232 -2.36 -36.00 15.06
N ILE A 233 -1.71 -35.69 13.94
CA ILE A 233 -0.26 -35.93 13.77
C ILE A 233 0.57 -35.09 14.77
N PRO A 234 0.38 -33.74 14.89
CA PRO A 234 1.09 -32.96 15.89
C PRO A 234 0.74 -33.35 17.32
N THR A 235 -0.53 -33.67 17.60
CA THR A 235 -0.96 -34.12 18.94
C THR A 235 -0.26 -35.42 19.33
N ALA A 236 -0.21 -36.41 18.43
CA ALA A 236 0.49 -37.67 18.66
C ALA A 236 2.00 -37.45 18.86
N ALA A 237 2.62 -36.61 18.02
CA ALA A 237 4.04 -36.28 18.17
C ALA A 237 4.34 -35.57 19.52
N LEU A 238 3.45 -34.68 19.96
CA LEU A 238 3.54 -34.01 21.26
C LEU A 238 3.40 -35.01 22.41
N ILE A 239 2.42 -35.92 22.35
CA ILE A 239 2.21 -36.98 23.35
C ILE A 239 3.45 -37.87 23.45
N VAL A 240 3.95 -38.38 22.31
CA VAL A 240 5.15 -39.24 22.28
C VAL A 240 6.36 -38.51 22.85
N PHE A 241 6.54 -37.24 22.50
CA PHE A 241 7.62 -36.41 23.05
C PHE A 241 7.48 -36.23 24.57
N ASP A 242 6.29 -35.91 25.06
CA ASP A 242 6.04 -35.67 26.48
C ASP A 242 6.21 -36.95 27.31
N ILE A 243 5.67 -38.08 26.84
CA ILE A 243 5.86 -39.40 27.44
C ILE A 243 7.36 -39.72 27.56
N ARG A 244 8.11 -39.58 26.46
CA ARG A 244 9.57 -39.81 26.48
C ARG A 244 10.28 -38.89 27.47
N ARG A 245 9.82 -37.63 27.61
CA ARG A 245 10.40 -36.68 28.57
C ARG A 245 10.04 -36.99 30.01
N PHE A 246 8.85 -37.52 30.30
CA PHE A 246 8.45 -37.95 31.63
C PHE A 246 9.33 -39.08 32.13
N PHE A 247 9.69 -40.04 31.27
CA PHE A 247 10.59 -41.14 31.63
C PHE A 247 12.06 -40.73 31.84
N GLN A 248 12.49 -39.60 31.24
CA GLN A 248 13.91 -39.20 31.22
C GLN A 248 14.28 -38.12 32.24
N LYS A 249 13.32 -37.47 32.91
CA LYS A 249 13.56 -36.20 33.62
C LYS A 249 13.14 -36.22 35.09
N GLN A 250 13.91 -35.51 35.91
CA GLN A 250 13.60 -35.23 37.31
C GLN A 250 12.44 -34.22 37.48
N PRO A 251 11.76 -34.19 38.65
CA PRO A 251 10.55 -33.37 38.92
C PRO A 251 10.65 -31.89 38.52
N VAL A 252 11.81 -31.25 38.72
CA VAL A 252 12.04 -29.83 38.38
C VAL A 252 11.92 -29.58 36.87
N ALA A 253 12.32 -30.55 36.04
CA ALA A 253 12.29 -30.41 34.60
C ALA A 253 10.88 -30.67 34.00
N ILE A 254 9.96 -31.26 34.77
CA ILE A 254 8.54 -31.42 34.41
C ILE A 254 7.79 -30.10 34.55
N ALA A 255 8.02 -29.34 35.63
CA ALA A 255 7.42 -28.01 35.81
C ALA A 255 7.89 -27.00 34.73
N ALA A 256 9.13 -27.15 34.24
CA ALA A 256 9.62 -26.37 33.10
C ALA A 256 8.94 -26.76 31.78
N LEU A 257 8.64 -28.06 31.61
CA LEU A 257 7.90 -28.57 30.45
C LEU A 257 6.44 -28.09 30.46
N GLU A 258 5.75 -28.12 31.61
CA GLU A 258 4.41 -27.56 31.82
C GLU A 258 4.35 -26.11 31.36
N ARG A 259 5.29 -25.28 31.85
CA ARG A 259 5.38 -23.87 31.46
C ARG A 259 5.60 -23.70 29.95
N ALA A 260 6.45 -24.54 29.35
CA ALA A 260 6.70 -24.47 27.91
C ALA A 260 5.46 -24.84 27.10
N ARG A 261 4.69 -25.86 27.52
CA ARG A 261 3.42 -26.25 26.86
C ARG A 261 2.40 -25.13 26.92
N ILE A 262 2.22 -24.50 28.08
CA ILE A 262 1.27 -23.39 28.20
C ILE A 262 1.69 -22.22 27.30
N ILE A 263 2.96 -21.81 27.35
CA ILE A 263 3.45 -20.65 26.59
C ILE A 263 3.46 -20.93 25.09
N PHE A 264 3.88 -22.11 24.62
CA PHE A 264 4.09 -22.35 23.19
C PHE A 264 2.98 -23.15 22.49
N LEU A 265 1.96 -23.61 23.23
CA LEU A 265 0.82 -24.34 22.67
C LEU A 265 -0.52 -23.76 23.15
N THR A 266 -0.78 -23.77 24.46
CA THR A 266 -2.12 -23.45 24.98
C THR A 266 -2.49 -21.97 24.82
N VAL A 267 -1.59 -21.04 25.14
CA VAL A 267 -1.84 -19.60 24.94
C VAL A 267 -1.98 -19.24 23.46
N PRO A 268 -1.13 -19.73 22.53
CA PRO A 268 -1.35 -19.59 21.09
C PRO A 268 -2.72 -20.08 20.62
N VAL A 269 -3.16 -21.25 21.06
CA VAL A 269 -4.50 -21.78 20.73
C VAL A 269 -5.60 -20.86 21.26
N LEU A 270 -5.46 -20.38 22.50
CA LEU A 270 -6.42 -19.45 23.09
C LEU A 270 -6.47 -18.13 22.32
N LEU A 271 -5.32 -17.56 21.96
CA LEU A 271 -5.23 -16.34 21.14
C LEU A 271 -5.89 -16.55 19.77
N PHE A 272 -5.63 -17.69 19.13
CA PHE A 272 -6.25 -18.04 17.85
C PHE A 272 -7.78 -18.04 17.97
N LEU A 273 -8.33 -18.79 18.93
CA LEU A 273 -9.78 -18.89 19.16
C LEU A 273 -10.43 -17.54 19.46
N PHE A 274 -9.74 -16.69 20.21
CA PHE A 274 -10.28 -15.39 20.62
C PHE A 274 -10.28 -14.36 19.48
N THR A 275 -9.35 -14.49 18.54
CA THR A 275 -9.15 -13.55 17.43
C THR A 275 -9.81 -13.99 16.14
N SER A 276 -10.17 -15.27 16.01
CA SER A 276 -10.89 -15.80 14.85
C SER A 276 -12.32 -15.27 14.77
N HIS A 277 -12.76 -14.92 13.56
CA HIS A 277 -14.10 -14.41 13.28
C HIS A 277 -14.60 -14.90 11.92
N ALA A 278 -15.84 -15.39 11.86
CA ALA A 278 -16.49 -15.77 10.60
C ALA A 278 -17.31 -14.58 10.05
N PRO A 279 -17.00 -14.08 8.84
CA PRO A 279 -17.76 -12.96 8.27
C PRO A 279 -19.18 -13.39 7.88
N GLY A 280 -20.16 -12.49 8.08
CA GLY A 280 -21.51 -12.61 7.56
C GLY A 280 -21.57 -12.17 6.09
N ASP A 281 -22.52 -11.29 5.74
CA ASP A 281 -22.48 -10.63 4.44
C ASP A 281 -21.29 -9.65 4.36
N VAL A 282 -20.61 -9.61 3.22
CA VAL A 282 -19.53 -8.65 2.91
C VAL A 282 -20.03 -7.60 1.91
N ASN A 283 -19.53 -6.37 1.97
CA ASN A 283 -20.09 -5.22 1.24
C ASN A 283 -19.05 -4.34 0.51
N GLU A 284 -17.76 -4.50 0.80
CA GLU A 284 -16.68 -3.66 0.25
C GLU A 284 -15.70 -4.51 -0.56
N LEU A 285 -15.83 -4.49 -1.89
CA LEU A 285 -14.86 -5.06 -2.82
C LEU A 285 -14.05 -3.94 -3.46
N ASP A 286 -12.82 -3.71 -2.97
CA ASP A 286 -11.82 -3.01 -3.77
C ASP A 286 -11.45 -3.87 -4.98
N VAL A 287 -11.77 -3.40 -6.19
CA VAL A 287 -11.62 -4.21 -7.39
C VAL A 287 -10.17 -4.40 -7.84
N PHE A 288 -9.25 -3.54 -7.37
CA PHE A 288 -7.83 -3.58 -7.67
C PHE A 288 -7.07 -4.38 -6.61
N HIS A 289 -7.06 -3.92 -5.36
CA HIS A 289 -6.27 -4.50 -4.29
C HIS A 289 -6.68 -5.96 -4.03
N HIS A 290 -7.97 -6.25 -3.83
CA HIS A 290 -8.41 -7.65 -3.70
C HIS A 290 -8.15 -8.43 -4.99
N GLY A 291 -8.23 -7.75 -6.14
CA GLY A 291 -7.90 -8.29 -7.45
C GLY A 291 -6.47 -8.84 -7.54
N GLU A 292 -5.49 -8.23 -6.88
CA GLU A 292 -4.11 -8.73 -6.84
C GLU A 292 -4.01 -10.15 -6.26
N SER A 293 -4.82 -10.46 -5.25
CA SER A 293 -4.84 -11.77 -4.58
C SER A 293 -5.81 -12.76 -5.22
N LEU A 294 -7.01 -12.31 -5.59
CA LEU A 294 -8.01 -13.14 -6.25
C LEU A 294 -7.50 -13.64 -7.60
N THR A 295 -6.86 -12.76 -8.38
CA THR A 295 -6.29 -13.11 -9.68
C THR A 295 -5.13 -14.11 -9.52
N GLY A 296 -4.22 -13.89 -8.58
CA GLY A 296 -3.09 -14.80 -8.39
C GLY A 296 -3.53 -16.22 -8.01
N ALA A 297 -4.50 -16.36 -7.11
CA ALA A 297 -5.04 -17.68 -6.73
C ALA A 297 -5.81 -18.37 -7.85
N ILE A 298 -6.69 -17.67 -8.58
CA ILE A 298 -7.49 -18.31 -9.63
C ILE A 298 -6.61 -18.77 -10.80
N ARG A 299 -5.57 -17.98 -11.15
CA ARG A 299 -4.59 -18.35 -12.17
C ARG A 299 -3.83 -19.61 -11.77
N TRP A 300 -3.37 -19.70 -10.52
CA TRP A 300 -2.76 -20.94 -10.00
C TRP A 300 -3.72 -22.12 -10.02
N GLN A 301 -4.97 -21.92 -9.57
CA GLN A 301 -5.99 -22.97 -9.56
C GLN A 301 -6.27 -23.52 -10.97
N ASN A 302 -6.13 -22.68 -11.99
CA ASN A 302 -6.23 -23.05 -13.41
C ASN A 302 -4.94 -23.67 -14.00
N GLY A 303 -3.93 -23.94 -13.18
CA GLY A 303 -2.69 -24.60 -13.59
C GLY A 303 -1.58 -23.68 -14.12
N GLN A 304 -1.77 -22.35 -14.04
CA GLN A 304 -0.73 -21.39 -14.41
C GLN A 304 0.33 -21.28 -13.32
N LEU A 305 1.59 -21.13 -13.70
CA LEU A 305 2.72 -21.05 -12.78
C LEU A 305 3.10 -19.60 -12.45
N PRO A 306 3.40 -19.30 -11.17
CA PRO A 306 3.87 -18.00 -10.74
C PRO A 306 5.19 -17.66 -11.43
N TRP A 307 5.40 -16.38 -11.74
CA TRP A 307 6.57 -15.84 -12.43
C TRP A 307 6.78 -16.27 -13.88
N ARG A 308 6.24 -17.41 -14.31
CA ARG A 308 6.29 -17.82 -15.72
C ARG A 308 5.06 -17.34 -16.48
N ASP A 309 3.89 -17.66 -15.95
CA ASP A 309 2.62 -17.41 -16.63
C ASP A 309 1.95 -16.15 -16.09
N PHE A 310 2.28 -15.74 -14.84
CA PHE A 310 1.76 -14.51 -14.24
C PHE A 310 2.68 -13.88 -13.18
N PHE A 311 2.62 -12.55 -13.07
CA PHE A 311 3.31 -11.75 -12.06
C PHE A 311 2.37 -11.16 -11.00
N PHE A 312 2.97 -10.79 -9.86
CA PHE A 312 2.31 -10.21 -8.69
C PHE A 312 3.26 -9.24 -7.96
N ASN A 313 2.72 -8.21 -7.31
CA ASN A 313 3.53 -7.18 -6.63
C ASN A 313 3.75 -7.46 -5.14
N VAL A 314 2.78 -8.12 -4.50
CA VAL A 314 2.70 -8.21 -3.03
C VAL A 314 3.46 -9.40 -2.42
N GLY A 315 4.02 -10.29 -3.25
CA GLY A 315 4.76 -11.51 -2.87
C GLY A 315 3.93 -12.80 -3.03
N LEU A 316 4.60 -13.96 -3.12
CA LEU A 316 3.93 -15.24 -3.41
C LEU A 316 2.93 -15.65 -2.32
N LEU A 317 3.26 -15.39 -1.05
CA LEU A 317 2.40 -15.74 0.08
C LEU A 317 1.05 -15.01 0.03
N PRO A 318 1.01 -13.67 0.01
CA PRO A 318 -0.26 -12.94 -0.04
C PRO A 318 -0.97 -13.03 -1.39
N ALA A 319 -0.25 -13.00 -2.52
CA ALA A 319 -0.89 -12.97 -3.84
C ALA A 319 -1.46 -14.34 -4.29
N VAL A 320 -0.93 -15.44 -3.76
CA VAL A 320 -1.23 -16.78 -4.29
C VAL A 320 -1.57 -17.78 -3.19
N ILE A 321 -0.67 -18.00 -2.22
CA ILE A 321 -0.83 -19.11 -1.26
C ILE A 321 -2.00 -18.88 -0.31
N VAL A 322 -2.07 -17.70 0.30
CA VAL A 322 -3.16 -17.31 1.20
C VAL A 322 -4.52 -17.41 0.50
N PRO A 323 -4.78 -16.72 -0.62
CA PRO A 323 -6.06 -16.80 -1.30
C PRO A 323 -6.37 -18.21 -1.82
N ARG A 324 -5.36 -18.99 -2.25
CA ARG A 324 -5.55 -20.38 -2.67
C ARG A 324 -6.04 -21.29 -1.53
N ILE A 325 -5.45 -21.16 -0.34
CA ILE A 325 -5.89 -21.89 0.87
C ILE A 325 -7.31 -21.45 1.25
N SER A 326 -7.59 -20.15 1.21
CA SER A 326 -8.94 -19.63 1.48
C SER A 326 -9.98 -20.21 0.51
N PHE A 327 -9.66 -20.32 -0.78
CA PHE A 327 -10.55 -20.94 -1.78
C PHE A 327 -10.82 -22.42 -1.52
N GLU A 328 -9.82 -23.20 -1.10
CA GLU A 328 -10.01 -24.60 -0.73
C GLU A 328 -10.91 -24.79 0.49
N LEU A 329 -10.80 -23.90 1.48
CA LEU A 329 -11.53 -24.01 2.73
C LEU A 329 -12.96 -23.46 2.65
N PHE A 330 -13.16 -22.35 1.93
CA PHE A 330 -14.40 -21.56 1.97
C PHE A 330 -15.04 -21.34 0.60
N GLY A 331 -14.49 -21.98 -0.44
CA GLY A 331 -14.95 -21.87 -1.83
C GLY A 331 -14.27 -20.74 -2.60
N THR A 332 -14.14 -20.91 -3.92
CA THR A 332 -13.54 -19.94 -4.86
C THR A 332 -14.44 -18.71 -5.04
N SER A 333 -14.45 -17.83 -4.05
CA SER A 333 -15.23 -16.59 -4.03
C SER A 333 -14.51 -15.46 -3.28
N PHE A 334 -14.92 -14.21 -3.52
CA PHE A 334 -14.45 -13.06 -2.74
C PHE A 334 -14.75 -13.23 -1.25
N TRP A 335 -15.98 -13.63 -0.91
CA TRP A 335 -16.32 -13.98 0.47
C TRP A 335 -15.41 -15.06 1.05
N GLY A 336 -15.05 -16.07 0.26
CA GLY A 336 -14.13 -17.14 0.68
C GLY A 336 -12.74 -16.62 1.02
N LEU A 337 -12.21 -15.65 0.25
CA LEU A 337 -10.97 -14.94 0.57
C LEU A 337 -11.07 -14.20 1.91
N VAL A 338 -12.14 -13.41 2.11
CA VAL A 338 -12.37 -12.65 3.34
C VAL A 338 -12.51 -13.59 4.54
N ALA A 339 -13.29 -14.67 4.40
CA ALA A 339 -13.47 -15.68 5.44
C ALA A 339 -12.14 -16.32 5.83
N GLY A 340 -11.29 -16.72 4.88
CA GLY A 340 -9.98 -17.26 5.20
C GLY A 340 -9.04 -16.25 5.87
N THR A 341 -9.10 -14.99 5.45
CA THR A 341 -8.36 -13.90 6.08
C THR A 341 -8.73 -13.73 7.56
N GLU A 342 -10.02 -13.61 7.87
CA GLU A 342 -10.52 -13.35 9.22
C GLU A 342 -10.48 -14.59 10.14
N LEU A 343 -10.80 -15.78 9.61
CA LEU A 343 -10.84 -17.02 10.40
C LEU A 343 -9.46 -17.62 10.65
N ILE A 344 -8.53 -17.48 9.71
CA ILE A 344 -7.29 -18.24 9.72
C ILE A 344 -6.07 -17.32 9.81
N PHE A 345 -5.88 -16.43 8.85
CA PHE A 345 -4.57 -15.81 8.66
C PHE A 345 -4.30 -14.62 9.59
N ILE A 346 -5.30 -13.80 9.94
CA ILE A 346 -5.16 -12.78 10.99
C ILE A 346 -4.83 -13.43 12.36
N PRO A 347 -5.58 -14.46 12.81
CA PRO A 347 -5.21 -15.21 14.01
C PRO A 347 -3.80 -15.80 13.96
N LEU A 348 -3.38 -16.36 12.83
CA LEU A 348 -2.02 -16.90 12.67
C LEU A 348 -0.93 -15.83 12.76
N LEU A 349 -1.16 -14.62 12.25
CA LEU A 349 -0.24 -13.49 12.46
C LEU A 349 -0.09 -13.18 13.95
N ILE A 350 -1.20 -13.04 14.66
CA ILE A 350 -1.21 -12.71 16.09
C ILE A 350 -0.47 -13.80 16.88
N VAL A 351 -0.74 -15.06 16.58
CA VAL A 351 -0.03 -16.21 17.15
C VAL A 351 1.47 -16.13 16.84
N SER A 352 1.86 -15.80 15.62
CA SER A 352 3.27 -15.71 15.21
C SER A 352 4.01 -14.58 15.95
N LEU A 353 3.39 -13.40 16.08
CA LEU A 353 3.92 -12.28 16.86
C LEU A 353 4.06 -12.64 18.35
N TYR A 354 3.06 -13.31 18.91
CA TYR A 354 3.12 -13.82 20.28
C TYR A 354 4.24 -14.85 20.46
N LEU A 355 4.40 -15.80 19.53
CA LEU A 355 5.46 -16.82 19.59
C LEU A 355 6.85 -16.20 19.53
N CYS A 356 7.06 -15.21 18.67
CA CYS A 356 8.31 -14.43 18.64
C CYS A 356 8.59 -13.79 20.01
N SER A 357 7.58 -13.14 20.58
CA SER A 357 7.63 -12.51 21.90
C SER A 357 7.92 -13.51 23.01
N ALA A 358 7.27 -14.67 22.96
CA ALA A 358 7.45 -15.78 23.88
C ALA A 358 8.88 -16.31 23.84
N VAL A 359 9.49 -16.43 22.65
CA VAL A 359 10.88 -16.89 22.51
C VAL A 359 11.87 -15.89 23.14
N LEU A 360 11.66 -14.59 22.96
CA LEU A 360 12.52 -13.53 23.51
C LEU A 360 12.33 -13.35 25.03
N ALA A 361 11.08 -13.36 25.50
CA ALA A 361 10.71 -13.03 26.86
C ALA A 361 10.31 -14.24 27.73
N LYS A 362 10.62 -15.49 27.30
CA LYS A 362 10.18 -16.73 27.98
C LYS A 362 10.43 -16.78 29.48
N LYS A 363 11.40 -16.01 30.00
CA LYS A 363 11.75 -15.96 31.42
C LYS A 363 10.81 -15.04 32.24
N ASN A 364 10.15 -14.06 31.62
CA ASN A 364 9.27 -13.08 32.26
C ASN A 364 7.78 -13.36 31.96
N VAL A 365 7.14 -14.21 32.77
CA VAL A 365 5.73 -14.61 32.55
C VAL A 365 4.76 -13.43 32.67
N ALA A 366 4.99 -12.51 33.63
CA ALA A 366 4.12 -11.35 33.82
C ALA A 366 4.08 -10.47 32.56
N PHE A 367 5.23 -10.26 31.93
CA PHE A 367 5.30 -9.58 30.65
C PHE A 367 4.57 -10.34 29.54
N LEU A 368 4.73 -11.67 29.46
CA LEU A 368 4.00 -12.46 28.45
C LEU A 368 2.48 -12.47 28.65
N ILE A 369 2.00 -12.33 29.89
CA ILE A 369 0.58 -12.12 30.18
C ILE A 369 0.13 -10.76 29.64
N PHE A 370 0.90 -9.70 29.90
CA PHE A 370 0.62 -8.37 29.34
C PHE A 370 0.59 -8.39 27.80
N VAL A 371 1.57 -9.04 27.15
CA VAL A 371 1.60 -9.21 25.69
C VAL A 371 0.38 -10.00 25.18
N ALA A 372 0.00 -11.08 25.86
CA ALA A 372 -1.20 -11.84 25.49
C ALA A 372 -2.47 -10.98 25.63
N LEU A 373 -2.61 -10.20 26.70
CA LEU A 373 -3.74 -9.27 26.90
C LEU A 373 -3.80 -8.21 25.80
N LEU A 374 -2.66 -7.66 25.40
CA LEU A 374 -2.57 -6.71 24.29
C LEU A 374 -3.08 -7.34 22.98
N PHE A 375 -2.74 -8.60 22.72
CA PHE A 375 -3.18 -9.33 21.53
C PHE A 375 -4.60 -9.90 21.59
N PHE A 376 -5.21 -10.03 22.77
CA PHE A 376 -6.62 -10.36 22.90
C PHE A 376 -7.54 -9.20 22.49
N PHE A 377 -7.06 -7.95 22.60
CA PHE A 377 -7.84 -6.74 22.31
C PHE A 377 -7.09 -5.78 21.38
N PRO A 378 -6.70 -6.25 20.17
CA PRO A 378 -5.85 -5.47 19.27
C PRO A 378 -6.50 -4.14 18.86
N GLN A 379 -7.84 -4.11 18.74
CA GLN A 379 -8.61 -2.91 18.35
C GLN A 379 -8.55 -1.75 19.34
N LYS A 380 -8.20 -2.02 20.60
CA LYS A 380 -8.10 -0.98 21.63
C LYS A 380 -6.66 -0.58 21.89
N PHE A 381 -5.74 -1.56 21.90
CA PHE A 381 -4.36 -1.32 22.32
C PHE A 381 -3.40 -0.99 21.21
N LEU A 382 -3.72 -1.40 19.98
CA LEU A 382 -2.89 -1.10 18.82
C LEU A 382 -3.49 0.02 17.97
N TRP A 383 -4.51 0.74 18.49
CA TRP A 383 -5.20 1.84 17.80
C TRP A 383 -5.62 1.43 16.38
N SER A 384 -5.31 2.23 15.36
CA SER A 384 -5.59 1.97 13.94
C SER A 384 -4.95 0.70 13.38
N PHE A 385 -4.15 -0.05 14.14
CA PHE A 385 -3.69 -1.39 13.74
C PHE A 385 -4.85 -2.35 13.47
N ALA A 386 -6.01 -2.19 14.13
CA ALA A 386 -7.18 -2.97 13.78
C ALA A 386 -7.85 -2.51 12.49
N ASP A 387 -7.77 -1.21 12.17
CA ASP A 387 -8.20 -0.68 10.87
C ASP A 387 -7.24 -1.16 9.76
N VAL A 388 -5.94 -1.32 10.08
CA VAL A 388 -4.93 -1.98 9.21
C VAL A 388 -5.26 -3.46 8.99
N LEU A 389 -5.72 -4.16 10.03
CA LEU A 389 -6.23 -5.53 9.92
C LEU A 389 -7.58 -5.63 9.18
N ARG A 390 -8.22 -4.51 8.79
CA ARG A 390 -9.54 -4.48 8.15
C ARG A 390 -9.60 -3.77 6.78
N GLY A 391 -8.70 -2.85 6.48
CA GLY A 391 -8.63 -2.12 5.19
C GLY A 391 -7.70 -2.76 4.16
N ASP A 392 -7.32 -2.02 3.11
CA ASP A 392 -6.40 -2.46 2.04
C ASP A 392 -5.09 -3.09 2.53
N ALA A 393 -4.66 -2.72 3.75
CA ALA A 393 -3.48 -3.29 4.39
C ALA A 393 -3.63 -4.79 4.76
N THR A 394 -4.82 -5.40 4.70
CA THR A 394 -5.07 -6.83 4.97
C THR A 394 -4.26 -7.75 4.05
N LEU A 395 -4.21 -7.45 2.76
CA LEU A 395 -3.40 -8.18 1.76
C LEU A 395 -1.90 -8.16 2.11
N PHE A 396 -1.52 -7.09 2.80
CA PHE A 396 -0.15 -6.74 3.13
C PHE A 396 0.29 -7.19 4.52
N ILE A 397 -0.59 -7.81 5.30
CA ILE A 397 -0.29 -8.26 6.67
C ILE A 397 0.34 -9.65 6.68
N PHE A 398 -0.02 -10.53 5.75
CA PHE A 398 0.43 -11.93 5.76
C PHE A 398 1.93 -12.10 5.53
N ARG A 399 2.56 -11.17 4.82
CA ARG A 399 4.03 -11.13 4.64
C ARG A 399 4.80 -10.97 5.95
N PHE A 400 4.13 -10.58 7.04
CA PHE A 400 4.76 -10.46 8.37
C PHE A 400 4.67 -11.74 9.21
N ILE A 401 3.89 -12.75 8.79
CA ILE A 401 3.90 -14.08 9.44
C ILE A 401 5.32 -14.68 9.36
N PRO A 402 5.98 -14.77 8.18
CA PRO A 402 7.37 -15.19 8.10
C PRO A 402 8.30 -14.33 8.96
N LEU A 403 8.12 -13.01 8.97
CA LEU A 403 8.96 -12.11 9.76
C LEU A 403 8.90 -12.40 11.26
N ALA A 404 7.69 -12.53 11.80
CA ALA A 404 7.51 -12.84 13.21
C ALA A 404 8.19 -14.18 13.56
N LEU A 405 8.14 -15.15 12.65
CA LEU A 405 8.80 -16.43 12.84
C LEU A 405 10.32 -16.39 12.63
N LEU A 406 10.87 -15.46 11.83
CA LEU A 406 12.31 -15.31 11.59
C LEU A 406 13.11 -15.02 12.87
N GLY A 407 12.51 -14.37 13.88
CA GLY A 407 13.17 -14.14 15.17
C GLY A 407 13.63 -15.44 15.86
N ILE A 408 12.94 -16.56 15.62
CA ILE A 408 13.23 -17.87 16.22
C ILE A 408 14.54 -18.48 15.67
N PRO A 409 14.70 -18.70 14.35
CA PRO A 409 15.95 -19.22 13.79
C PRO A 409 17.13 -18.24 13.98
N ILE A 410 16.90 -16.91 13.95
CA ILE A 410 17.95 -15.92 14.25
C ILE A 410 18.48 -16.12 15.67
N LEU A 411 17.59 -16.20 16.67
CA LEU A 411 17.99 -16.44 18.06
C LEU A 411 18.69 -17.79 18.20
N TRP A 412 18.17 -18.83 17.55
CA TRP A 412 18.75 -20.17 17.62
C TRP A 412 20.17 -20.20 17.05
N PHE A 413 20.41 -19.53 15.92
CA PHE A 413 21.73 -19.37 15.32
C PHE A 413 22.72 -18.66 16.25
N PHE A 414 22.37 -17.50 16.79
CA PHE A 414 23.25 -16.77 17.72
C PHE A 414 23.45 -17.48 19.07
N THR A 415 22.53 -18.39 19.45
CA THR A 415 22.62 -19.17 20.69
C THR A 415 23.46 -20.43 20.51
N LYS A 416 23.22 -21.21 19.45
CA LYS A 416 23.88 -22.50 19.24
C LYS A 416 25.17 -22.40 18.45
N ARG A 417 25.29 -21.39 17.58
CA ARG A 417 26.47 -21.15 16.76
C ARG A 417 26.94 -22.46 16.10
N SER A 418 26.05 -23.14 15.37
CA SER A 418 26.32 -24.43 14.71
C SER A 418 25.95 -24.42 13.23
N TRP A 419 26.51 -25.34 12.44
CA TRP A 419 26.17 -25.52 11.02
C TRP A 419 24.69 -25.78 10.79
N ILE A 420 24.06 -26.60 11.64
CA ILE A 420 22.63 -26.90 11.55
C ILE A 420 21.80 -25.62 11.78
N SER A 421 22.16 -24.82 12.79
CA SER A 421 21.46 -23.56 13.04
C SER A 421 21.65 -22.54 11.91
N ALA A 422 22.82 -22.54 11.27
CA ALA A 422 23.12 -21.70 10.10
C ALA A 422 22.30 -22.14 8.88
N LEU A 423 22.21 -23.46 8.63
CA LEU A 423 21.43 -24.04 7.54
C LEU A 423 19.95 -23.70 7.68
N VAL A 424 19.38 -23.89 8.88
CA VAL A 424 17.97 -23.56 9.12
C VAL A 424 17.72 -22.06 8.99
N LEU A 425 18.60 -21.21 9.51
CA LEU A 425 18.49 -19.75 9.33
C LEU A 425 18.57 -19.37 7.84
N ALA A 426 19.53 -19.90 7.09
CA ALA A 426 19.66 -19.63 5.65
C ALA A 426 18.41 -20.08 4.89
N ALA A 427 17.92 -21.29 5.14
CA ALA A 427 16.69 -21.81 4.55
C ALA A 427 15.47 -20.94 4.90
N SER A 428 15.34 -20.50 6.16
CA SER A 428 14.27 -19.60 6.59
C SER A 428 14.34 -18.25 5.90
N LEU A 429 15.53 -17.64 5.78
CA LEU A 429 15.71 -16.36 5.09
C LEU A 429 15.34 -16.47 3.60
N ILE A 430 15.84 -17.49 2.91
CA ILE A 430 15.53 -17.73 1.48
C ILE A 430 14.04 -17.96 1.28
N THR A 431 13.44 -18.84 2.09
CA THR A 431 12.00 -19.14 2.01
C THR A 431 11.18 -17.88 2.27
N SER A 432 11.52 -17.10 3.30
CA SER A 432 10.84 -15.84 3.61
C SER A 432 10.97 -14.83 2.47
N THR A 433 12.13 -14.70 1.82
CA THR A 433 12.33 -13.82 0.66
C THR A 433 11.53 -14.26 -0.57
N VAL A 434 11.38 -15.57 -0.80
CA VAL A 434 10.55 -16.08 -1.91
C VAL A 434 9.05 -15.86 -1.63
N LEU A 435 8.62 -16.09 -0.38
CA LEU A 435 7.23 -15.90 0.05
C LEU A 435 6.85 -14.42 0.13
N ALA A 436 7.77 -13.57 0.56
CA ALA A 436 7.62 -12.14 0.74
C ALA A 436 8.94 -11.44 0.36
N SER A 437 9.01 -10.92 -0.87
CA SER A 437 10.21 -10.30 -1.45
C SER A 437 10.88 -9.25 -0.56
N GLU A 438 10.09 -8.44 0.13
CA GLU A 438 10.56 -7.39 1.04
C GLU A 438 11.39 -7.91 2.23
N MET A 439 11.31 -9.22 2.55
CA MET A 439 12.11 -9.84 3.61
C MET A 439 13.61 -9.88 3.29
N ILE A 440 14.01 -9.53 2.06
CA ILE A 440 15.42 -9.39 1.66
C ILE A 440 16.20 -8.44 2.58
N VAL A 441 15.56 -7.41 3.15
CA VAL A 441 16.22 -6.48 4.08
C VAL A 441 16.70 -7.16 5.36
N TYR A 442 15.99 -8.20 5.82
CA TYR A 442 16.40 -8.99 6.99
C TYR A 442 17.56 -9.93 6.67
N LEU A 443 17.67 -10.42 5.43
CA LEU A 443 18.84 -11.17 4.98
C LEU A 443 20.10 -10.30 5.06
N ILE A 444 20.03 -9.06 4.55
CA ILE A 444 21.13 -8.08 4.64
C ILE A 444 21.46 -7.77 6.10
N ALA A 445 20.45 -7.48 6.92
CA ALA A 445 20.64 -7.13 8.32
C ALA A 445 21.29 -8.26 9.15
N VAL A 446 20.82 -9.50 9.00
CA VAL A 446 21.39 -10.66 9.70
C VAL A 446 22.83 -10.92 9.28
N GLY A 447 23.16 -10.75 7.99
CA GLY A 447 24.52 -10.86 7.47
C GLY A 447 25.47 -9.82 8.08
N LEU A 448 25.05 -8.55 8.10
CA LEU A 448 25.82 -7.46 8.72
C LEU A 448 26.04 -7.68 10.21
N VAL A 449 25.02 -8.18 10.93
CA VAL A 449 25.15 -8.50 12.35
C VAL A 449 26.08 -9.69 12.55
N ALA A 450 26.05 -10.73 11.73
CA ALA A 450 26.99 -11.85 11.84
C ALA A 450 28.45 -11.38 11.70
N VAL A 451 28.71 -10.45 10.78
CA VAL A 451 30.03 -9.78 10.64
C VAL A 451 30.37 -9.01 11.91
N ALA A 452 29.44 -8.20 12.43
CA ALA A 452 29.67 -7.44 13.66
C ALA A 452 29.95 -8.33 14.88
N VAL A 453 29.29 -9.50 14.99
CA VAL A 453 29.56 -10.47 16.06
C VAL A 453 30.95 -11.08 15.92
N ASP A 454 31.35 -11.48 14.71
CA ASP A 454 32.69 -12.04 14.48
C ASP A 454 33.79 -11.00 14.77
N LEU A 455 33.56 -9.72 14.45
CA LEU A 455 34.45 -8.62 14.81
C LEU A 455 34.48 -8.35 16.33
N TYR A 456 33.34 -8.45 17.00
CA TYR A 456 33.24 -8.29 18.45
C TYR A 456 33.94 -9.42 19.23
N ASP A 457 33.83 -10.65 18.74
CA ASP A 457 34.46 -11.83 19.35
C ASP A 457 35.93 -12.01 18.91
N TRP A 458 36.43 -11.17 17.99
CA TRP A 458 37.79 -11.25 17.48
C TRP A 458 38.83 -11.01 18.58
N ARG A 459 39.86 -11.86 18.59
CA ARG A 459 41.02 -11.74 19.50
C ARG A 459 42.29 -11.73 18.67
N GLU A 460 43.21 -10.85 19.06
CA GLU A 460 44.54 -10.75 18.46
C GLU A 460 45.24 -12.13 18.48
N GLY A 461 45.79 -12.57 17.34
CA GLY A 461 46.39 -13.90 17.16
C GLY A 461 45.43 -15.02 16.71
N THR A 462 44.12 -14.77 16.59
CA THR A 462 43.18 -15.72 15.96
C THR A 462 43.05 -15.48 14.46
N LYS A 463 43.01 -16.55 13.65
CA LYS A 463 42.80 -16.43 12.20
C LYS A 463 41.43 -15.78 11.93
N PRO A 464 41.38 -14.62 11.26
CA PRO A 464 40.10 -14.04 10.87
C PRO A 464 39.37 -15.03 9.95
N TRP A 465 38.05 -15.12 10.07
CA TRP A 465 37.20 -15.92 9.17
C TRP A 465 37.46 -17.45 9.17
N SER A 466 37.89 -18.01 10.30
CA SER A 466 38.03 -19.47 10.47
C SER A 466 36.70 -20.22 10.35
N LEU A 467 36.70 -21.57 10.31
CA LEU A 467 35.49 -22.41 10.37
C LEU A 467 34.60 -22.19 11.61
N ARG A 468 35.08 -21.42 12.60
CA ARG A 468 34.30 -20.98 13.77
C ARG A 468 33.53 -19.67 13.53
N SER A 469 33.85 -18.93 12.46
CA SER A 469 33.15 -17.70 12.04
C SER A 469 31.67 -17.97 11.80
N LEU A 470 30.83 -17.12 12.36
CA LEU A 470 29.39 -17.13 12.09
C LEU A 470 29.11 -16.69 10.67
N THR A 471 29.84 -15.67 10.20
CA THR A 471 29.74 -15.14 8.84
C THR A 471 30.00 -16.21 7.80
N LEU A 472 31.11 -16.96 7.91
CA LEU A 472 31.46 -17.99 6.94
C LEU A 472 30.41 -19.10 6.87
N ARG A 473 29.88 -19.53 8.03
CA ARG A 473 28.85 -20.57 8.09
C ARG A 473 27.55 -20.13 7.46
N LEU A 474 27.10 -18.91 7.79
CA LEU A 474 25.88 -18.35 7.22
C LEU A 474 26.04 -18.14 5.71
N ALA A 475 27.18 -17.61 5.25
CA ALA A 475 27.47 -17.42 3.84
C ALA A 475 27.50 -18.75 3.07
N SER A 476 28.20 -19.76 3.60
CA SER A 476 28.29 -21.08 2.95
C SER A 476 26.93 -21.77 2.87
N CYS A 477 26.17 -21.79 3.97
CA CYS A 477 24.80 -22.33 3.96
C CYS A 477 23.86 -21.51 3.05
N GLY A 478 24.06 -20.19 2.98
CA GLY A 478 23.32 -19.29 2.10
C GLY A 478 23.56 -19.62 0.62
N VAL A 479 24.82 -19.76 0.20
CA VAL A 479 25.19 -20.15 -1.17
C VAL A 479 24.59 -21.51 -1.53
N LEU A 480 24.74 -22.52 -0.65
CA LEU A 480 24.13 -23.83 -0.86
C LEU A 480 22.60 -23.75 -0.97
N GLY A 481 21.97 -22.95 -0.11
CA GLY A 481 20.52 -22.74 -0.14
C GLY A 481 20.05 -22.06 -1.43
N VAL A 482 20.78 -21.04 -1.92
CA VAL A 482 20.47 -20.35 -3.18
C VAL A 482 20.62 -21.29 -4.37
N ILE A 483 21.68 -22.11 -4.41
CA ILE A 483 21.85 -23.12 -5.46
C ILE A 483 20.69 -24.12 -5.42
N ALA A 484 20.33 -24.64 -4.24
CA ALA A 484 19.21 -25.56 -4.10
C ALA A 484 17.88 -24.93 -4.54
N ALA A 485 17.61 -23.69 -4.14
CA ALA A 485 16.43 -22.95 -4.58
C ALA A 485 16.43 -22.74 -6.10
N GLY A 486 17.57 -22.39 -6.70
CA GLY A 486 17.74 -22.26 -8.14
C GLY A 486 17.46 -23.56 -8.89
N ILE A 487 17.93 -24.71 -8.39
CA ILE A 487 17.63 -26.03 -8.96
C ILE A 487 16.13 -26.31 -8.90
N VAL A 488 15.47 -26.03 -7.78
CA VAL A 488 14.02 -26.22 -7.60
C VAL A 488 13.24 -25.34 -8.56
N LEU A 489 13.55 -24.04 -8.63
CA LEU A 489 12.89 -23.09 -9.54
C LEU A 489 13.12 -23.45 -11.01
N ASN A 490 14.31 -23.95 -11.35
CA ASN A 490 14.61 -24.41 -12.71
C ASN A 490 13.82 -25.65 -13.08
N ARG A 491 13.74 -26.64 -12.18
CA ARG A 491 12.91 -27.86 -12.39
C ARG A 491 11.42 -27.56 -12.44
N ALA A 492 10.98 -26.49 -11.77
CA ALA A 492 9.61 -25.98 -11.87
C ALA A 492 9.39 -25.10 -13.12
N HIS A 493 10.41 -24.88 -13.95
CA HIS A 493 10.36 -24.03 -15.15
C HIS A 493 9.99 -22.55 -14.88
N VAL A 494 10.29 -22.03 -13.69
CA VAL A 494 9.96 -20.65 -13.28
C VAL A 494 11.19 -19.77 -13.03
N LEU A 495 12.42 -20.32 -13.12
CA LEU A 495 13.64 -19.59 -12.78
C LEU A 495 13.87 -18.33 -13.63
N SER A 496 13.70 -18.41 -14.95
CA SER A 496 13.86 -17.25 -15.85
C SER A 496 12.85 -16.15 -15.54
N GLY A 497 11.59 -16.54 -15.36
CA GLY A 497 10.51 -15.66 -14.95
C GLY A 497 10.75 -15.00 -13.59
N PHE A 498 11.24 -15.77 -12.62
CA PHE A 498 11.60 -15.26 -11.28
C PHE A 498 12.71 -14.21 -11.35
N ILE A 499 13.75 -14.43 -12.16
CA ILE A 499 14.82 -13.46 -12.37
C ILE A 499 14.27 -12.21 -13.07
N SER A 500 13.44 -12.37 -14.12
CA SER A 500 12.82 -11.25 -14.82
C SER A 500 11.94 -10.42 -13.87
N TRP A 501 11.19 -11.07 -12.99
CA TRP A 501 10.37 -10.40 -11.98
C TRP A 501 11.22 -9.53 -11.05
N TRP A 502 12.34 -10.04 -10.52
CA TRP A 502 13.25 -9.25 -9.68
C TRP A 502 13.94 -8.09 -10.40
N GLN A 503 14.09 -8.17 -11.72
CA GLN A 503 14.64 -7.07 -12.53
C GLN A 503 13.59 -6.00 -12.84
N THR A 504 12.33 -6.39 -13.01
CA THR A 504 11.23 -5.49 -13.38
C THR A 504 10.62 -4.78 -12.17
N PHE A 505 10.25 -5.52 -11.12
CA PHE A 505 9.45 -4.95 -10.02
C PHE A 505 10.28 -4.26 -8.94
N PRO A 506 11.12 -4.96 -8.14
CA PRO A 506 11.66 -4.39 -6.91
C PRO A 506 12.73 -3.31 -7.13
N ALA A 507 13.47 -3.38 -8.23
CA ALA A 507 14.46 -2.37 -8.59
C ALA A 507 13.74 -1.08 -8.97
N GLY A 508 14.06 0.07 -8.38
CA GLY A 508 13.49 1.37 -8.80
C GLY A 508 12.00 1.60 -8.48
N TRP A 509 11.29 0.62 -7.92
CA TRP A 509 9.87 0.71 -7.53
C TRP A 509 9.53 1.95 -6.70
N TYR A 510 10.47 2.38 -5.85
CA TYR A 510 10.27 3.56 -5.01
C TYR A 510 10.05 4.85 -5.80
N LEU A 511 10.54 4.96 -7.05
CA LEU A 511 10.32 6.14 -7.90
C LEU A 511 8.89 6.16 -8.47
N GLU A 512 8.31 4.98 -8.72
CA GLU A 512 6.97 4.84 -9.28
C GLU A 512 5.88 5.10 -8.24
N THR A 513 6.15 4.74 -6.99
CA THR A 513 5.13 4.73 -5.94
C THR A 513 5.30 5.83 -4.89
N ALA A 514 6.42 6.56 -4.88
CA ALA A 514 6.69 7.47 -3.76
C ALA A 514 5.73 8.67 -3.73
N VAL A 515 5.17 8.95 -2.56
CA VAL A 515 4.24 10.06 -2.30
C VAL A 515 4.67 10.84 -1.05
N PRO A 516 4.50 12.17 -0.99
CA PRO A 516 4.76 12.94 0.22
C PRO A 516 3.73 12.69 1.33
N LEU A 517 4.00 13.19 2.54
CA LEU A 517 3.22 12.99 3.76
C LEU A 517 1.73 13.42 3.67
N ASN A 518 1.39 14.30 2.73
CA ASN A 518 0.12 15.05 2.68
C ASN A 518 -0.67 14.89 1.37
N VAL A 519 -0.45 13.82 0.58
CA VAL A 519 -1.05 13.73 -0.77
C VAL A 519 -2.58 13.72 -0.79
N ASP A 520 -3.27 13.39 0.30
CA ASP A 520 -4.72 13.63 0.43
C ASP A 520 -5.12 13.54 1.92
N PRO A 521 -5.37 14.66 2.62
CA PRO A 521 -5.72 14.67 4.03
C PRO A 521 -7.10 14.04 4.33
N ASP A 522 -7.97 13.89 3.33
CA ASP A 522 -9.32 13.35 3.50
C ASP A 522 -9.37 11.81 3.34
N ASN A 523 -8.54 11.23 2.46
CA ASN A 523 -8.47 9.76 2.25
C ASN A 523 -7.37 9.04 3.07
N TYR A 524 -6.22 9.68 3.31
CA TYR A 524 -5.09 9.03 3.99
C TYR A 524 -4.75 9.79 5.27
N ARG A 525 -5.44 9.48 6.37
CA ARG A 525 -5.05 9.97 7.69
C ARG A 525 -3.71 9.35 8.11
N THR A 526 -2.60 9.95 7.69
CA THR A 526 -1.25 9.56 8.10
C THR A 526 -1.11 9.76 9.61
N PRO A 527 -0.99 8.69 10.42
CA PRO A 527 -0.75 8.82 11.84
C PRO A 527 0.71 9.24 12.05
N THR A 528 0.96 10.55 12.00
CA THR A 528 2.30 11.16 12.14
C THR A 528 3.05 10.67 13.39
N ALA A 529 2.33 10.31 14.45
CA ALA A 529 2.89 9.68 15.65
C ALA A 529 3.62 8.35 15.37
N ILE A 530 3.14 7.51 14.44
CA ILE A 530 3.74 6.20 14.12
C ILE A 530 5.04 6.34 13.33
N LEU A 531 5.18 7.39 12.52
CA LEU A 531 6.41 7.68 11.78
C LEU A 531 7.62 7.85 12.70
N VAL A 532 7.42 8.30 13.94
CA VAL A 532 8.50 8.52 14.91
C VAL A 532 8.81 7.25 15.73
N VAL A 533 7.89 6.29 15.82
CA VAL A 533 8.06 5.06 16.62
C VAL A 533 9.23 4.22 16.14
N THR A 534 9.31 3.96 14.82
CA THR A 534 10.40 3.14 14.25
C THR A 534 11.79 3.75 14.51
N PRO A 535 12.03 5.04 14.20
CA PRO A 535 13.28 5.72 14.58
C PRO A 535 13.59 5.62 16.08
N ILE A 536 12.61 5.89 16.95
CA ILE A 536 12.81 5.81 18.40
C ILE A 536 13.23 4.39 18.82
N LEU A 537 12.62 3.35 18.27
CA LEU A 537 12.97 1.97 18.60
C LEU A 537 14.40 1.62 18.18
N VAL A 538 14.83 2.05 17.00
CA VAL A 538 16.23 1.86 16.55
C VAL A 538 17.20 2.56 17.50
N LEU A 539 16.89 3.80 17.91
CA LEU A 539 17.69 4.56 18.88
C LEU A 539 17.73 3.88 20.25
N LEU A 540 16.61 3.34 20.74
CA LEU A 540 16.54 2.62 22.02
C LEU A 540 17.34 1.32 22.00
N VAL A 541 17.34 0.58 20.88
CA VAL A 541 18.20 -0.59 20.72
C VAL A 541 19.69 -0.18 20.75
N GLY A 542 20.06 0.89 20.04
CA GLY A 542 21.39 1.47 20.11
C GLY A 542 21.79 1.87 21.54
N PHE A 543 20.89 2.51 22.27
CA PHE A 543 21.08 2.87 23.67
C PHE A 543 21.33 1.65 24.56
N PHE A 544 20.55 0.56 24.40
CA PHE A 544 20.75 -0.65 25.20
C PHE A 544 22.09 -1.34 24.92
N LEU A 545 22.56 -1.33 23.67
CA LEU A 545 23.91 -1.81 23.32
C LEU A 545 24.98 -0.96 24.01
N ILE A 546 24.88 0.36 23.93
CA ILE A 546 25.80 1.31 24.57
C ILE A 546 25.86 1.07 26.08
N TRP A 547 24.70 0.93 26.72
CA TRP A 547 24.59 0.66 28.14
C TRP A 547 25.28 -0.66 28.51
N ARG A 548 25.13 -1.72 27.71
CA ARG A 548 25.82 -3.01 27.89
C ARG A 548 27.35 -2.87 27.80
N PHE A 549 27.85 -2.22 26.76
CA PHE A 549 29.29 -1.98 26.58
C PHE A 549 29.88 -1.21 27.77
N ARG A 550 29.20 -0.15 28.21
CA ARG A 550 29.68 0.67 29.35
C ARG A 550 29.64 -0.09 30.67
N THR A 551 28.61 -0.90 30.91
CA THR A 551 28.49 -1.70 32.14
C THR A 551 29.39 -2.93 32.16
N ARG A 552 30.20 -3.15 31.10
CA ARG A 552 31.01 -4.37 30.88
C ARG A 552 30.17 -5.65 30.96
N LYS A 553 28.86 -5.56 30.70
CA LYS A 553 27.99 -6.72 30.58
C LYS A 553 28.19 -7.31 29.18
N THR A 554 28.33 -8.63 29.09
CA THR A 554 28.41 -9.32 27.79
C THR A 554 27.14 -9.08 26.98
N VAL A 555 27.30 -8.87 25.67
CA VAL A 555 26.18 -8.79 24.73
C VAL A 555 25.64 -10.20 24.52
N SER A 556 24.37 -10.43 24.88
CA SER A 556 23.77 -11.76 24.81
C SER A 556 23.29 -12.09 23.39
N SER A 557 23.07 -13.38 23.09
CA SER A 557 22.48 -13.80 21.81
C SER A 557 21.10 -13.16 21.55
N GLN A 558 20.34 -12.83 22.61
CA GLN A 558 19.08 -12.10 22.49
C GLN A 558 19.29 -10.66 22.05
N ASP A 559 20.33 -9.99 22.57
CA ASP A 559 20.67 -8.63 22.16
C ASP A 559 21.03 -8.63 20.66
N TRP A 560 21.90 -9.54 20.21
CA TRP A 560 22.27 -9.66 18.79
C TRP A 560 21.09 -9.98 17.87
N THR A 561 20.14 -10.80 18.33
CA THR A 561 18.91 -11.09 17.58
C THR A 561 18.10 -9.81 17.36
N VAL A 562 17.95 -9.00 18.41
CA VAL A 562 17.19 -7.75 18.34
C VAL A 562 17.91 -6.71 17.49
N VAL A 563 19.24 -6.65 17.52
CA VAL A 563 20.01 -5.78 16.61
C VAL A 563 19.73 -6.16 15.16
N ALA A 564 19.71 -7.45 14.82
CA ALA A 564 19.39 -7.90 13.47
C ALA A 564 17.95 -7.53 13.06
N LEU A 565 16.99 -7.69 13.97
CA LEU A 565 15.59 -7.31 13.72
C LEU A 565 15.41 -5.79 13.60
N ALA A 566 16.09 -5.00 14.44
CA ALA A 566 16.04 -3.54 14.41
C ALA A 566 16.72 -2.97 13.17
N LEU A 567 17.84 -3.52 12.74
CA LEU A 567 18.50 -3.15 11.49
C LEU A 567 17.65 -3.53 10.28
N GLY A 568 17.05 -4.73 10.28
CA GLY A 568 16.12 -5.14 9.21
C GLY A 568 14.90 -4.23 9.14
N GLY A 569 14.31 -3.87 10.27
CA GLY A 569 13.21 -2.91 10.33
C GLY A 569 13.61 -1.48 9.96
N ALA A 570 14.84 -1.04 10.29
CA ALA A 570 15.37 0.24 9.85
C ALA A 570 15.54 0.30 8.32
N LEU A 571 16.02 -0.77 7.70
CA LEU A 571 16.09 -0.89 6.24
C LEU A 571 14.69 -0.96 5.61
N PHE A 572 13.76 -1.67 6.23
CA PHE A 572 12.36 -1.72 5.82
C PHE A 572 11.69 -0.35 5.88
N PHE A 573 12.09 0.52 6.82
CA PHE A 573 11.53 1.86 7.00
C PHE A 573 11.68 2.76 5.76
N ARG A 574 12.60 2.45 4.84
CA ARG A 574 12.69 3.12 3.53
C ARG A 574 11.33 3.13 2.82
N LYS A 575 10.61 2.01 2.88
CA LYS A 575 9.27 1.89 2.30
C LYS A 575 8.32 2.94 2.86
N THR A 576 8.34 3.15 4.17
CA THR A 576 7.50 4.15 4.84
C THR A 576 7.94 5.58 4.55
N THR A 577 9.24 5.86 4.45
CA THR A 577 9.70 7.21 4.07
C THR A 577 9.32 7.58 2.65
N THR A 578 9.13 6.59 1.76
CA THR A 578 8.64 6.80 0.40
C THR A 578 7.11 6.68 0.29
N ARG A 579 6.46 5.96 1.23
CA ARG A 579 5.01 5.79 1.34
C ARG A 579 4.57 6.11 2.78
N PRO A 580 4.45 7.40 3.15
CA PRO A 580 4.04 7.81 4.48
C PRO A 580 2.53 7.63 4.76
N ASP A 581 1.76 7.11 3.81
CA ASP A 581 0.33 6.78 3.90
C ASP A 581 0.06 5.56 4.81
N SER A 582 -0.93 4.72 4.48
CA SER A 582 -1.23 3.46 5.19
C SER A 582 -0.04 2.50 5.29
N HIS A 583 1.02 2.69 4.50
CA HIS A 583 2.25 1.89 4.58
C HIS A 583 3.06 2.14 5.86
N VAL A 584 2.82 3.22 6.61
CA VAL A 584 3.47 3.44 7.92
C VAL A 584 3.18 2.30 8.92
N TYR A 585 1.98 1.71 8.85
CA TYR A 585 1.58 0.61 9.72
C TYR A 585 2.36 -0.68 9.44
N GLN A 586 2.80 -0.87 8.20
CA GLN A 586 3.61 -2.02 7.80
C GLN A 586 4.98 -1.99 8.49
N SER A 587 5.61 -0.81 8.58
CA SER A 587 6.84 -0.63 9.36
C SER A 587 6.63 -0.86 10.85
N LEU A 588 5.48 -0.45 11.40
CA LEU A 588 5.14 -0.75 12.79
C LEU A 588 5.05 -2.26 13.02
N ILE A 589 4.34 -3.00 12.16
CA ILE A 589 4.26 -4.48 12.24
C ILE A 589 5.65 -5.10 12.15
N ALA A 590 6.48 -4.64 11.21
CA ALA A 590 7.86 -5.10 11.07
C ALA A 590 8.72 -4.86 12.32
N MET A 591 8.45 -3.79 13.06
CA MET A 591 9.14 -3.41 14.29
C MET A 591 8.50 -3.98 15.56
N MET A 592 7.35 -4.67 15.49
CA MET A 592 6.68 -5.22 16.67
C MET A 592 7.58 -6.12 17.54
N PRO A 593 8.38 -7.06 16.97
CA PRO A 593 9.31 -7.85 17.78
C PRO A 593 10.33 -6.99 18.55
N VAL A 594 10.80 -5.90 17.93
CA VAL A 594 11.75 -4.95 18.52
C VAL A 594 11.07 -4.12 19.61
N LEU A 595 9.87 -3.60 19.35
CA LEU A 595 9.06 -2.87 20.32
C LEU A 595 8.86 -3.71 21.59
N ILE A 596 8.41 -4.95 21.43
CA ILE A 596 8.15 -5.86 22.54
C ILE A 596 9.42 -6.11 23.35
N TYR A 597 10.57 -6.27 22.68
CA TYR A 597 11.86 -6.40 23.37
C TYR A 597 12.26 -5.15 24.14
N VAL A 598 12.17 -3.98 23.50
CA VAL A 598 12.51 -2.68 24.10
C VAL A 598 11.65 -2.43 25.34
N VAL A 599 10.34 -2.67 25.22
CA VAL A 599 9.39 -2.57 26.33
C VAL A 599 9.78 -3.53 27.45
N GLN A 600 10.00 -4.82 27.16
CA GLN A 600 10.45 -5.80 28.15
C GLN A 600 11.70 -5.33 28.90
N ARG A 601 12.72 -4.86 28.18
CA ARG A 601 13.98 -4.37 28.75
C ARG A 601 13.81 -3.10 29.56
N GLY A 602 12.96 -2.18 29.12
CA GLY A 602 12.55 -1.01 29.89
C GLY A 602 11.95 -1.41 31.24
N GLY A 603 11.07 -2.41 31.26
CA GLY A 603 10.51 -2.93 32.52
C GLY A 603 11.53 -3.65 33.41
N GLU A 604 12.57 -4.26 32.83
CA GLU A 604 13.69 -4.80 33.61
C GLU A 604 14.52 -3.70 34.27
N LEU A 605 14.83 -2.62 33.54
CA LEU A 605 15.54 -1.45 34.06
C LEU A 605 14.74 -0.71 35.14
N LEU A 606 13.44 -0.51 34.91
CA LEU A 606 12.55 0.06 35.93
C LEU A 606 12.46 -0.86 37.15
N GLY A 607 12.41 -2.17 36.94
CA GLY A 607 12.41 -3.15 38.02
C GLY A 607 13.66 -3.08 38.88
N GLU A 608 14.83 -2.92 38.25
CA GLU A 608 16.09 -2.64 38.93
C GLU A 608 15.94 -1.34 39.78
N LEU A 609 15.41 -0.24 39.24
CA LEU A 609 15.26 1.04 39.96
C LEU A 609 14.33 0.97 41.18
N VAL A 610 13.28 0.15 41.14
CA VAL A 610 12.32 -0.01 42.25
C VAL A 610 12.79 -1.05 43.28
N GLN A 611 13.84 -1.82 42.99
CA GLN A 611 14.37 -2.86 43.87
C GLN A 611 14.68 -2.40 45.31
N PRO A 612 15.26 -1.20 45.57
CA PRO A 612 15.56 -0.72 46.92
C PRO A 612 14.33 -0.43 47.77
N PHE A 613 13.17 -0.18 47.14
CA PHE A 613 11.91 0.14 47.82
C PHE A 613 11.11 -1.11 48.19
N ARG A 614 11.65 -2.31 47.93
CA ARG A 614 10.99 -3.58 48.27
C ARG A 614 11.31 -4.01 49.70
N SER A 615 10.29 -4.54 50.35
CA SER A 615 10.47 -5.28 51.60
C SER A 615 11.38 -6.50 51.37
N ALA A 616 12.37 -6.64 52.25
CA ALA A 616 13.23 -7.82 52.30
C ALA A 616 12.35 -9.08 52.43
N GLY A 617 12.48 -10.02 51.50
CA GLY A 617 11.71 -11.29 51.48
C GLY A 617 10.69 -11.45 50.34
N SER A 618 10.53 -10.47 49.44
CA SER A 618 9.58 -10.57 48.34
C SER A 618 10.00 -11.57 47.25
N ARG A 619 9.19 -12.62 47.02
CA ARG A 619 9.51 -13.78 46.14
C ARG A 619 9.32 -13.56 44.62
N ILE A 620 8.77 -12.41 44.22
CA ILE A 620 8.49 -12.06 42.81
C ILE A 620 9.68 -11.27 42.25
N ARG A 621 10.01 -11.34 40.95
CA ARG A 621 11.07 -10.48 40.38
C ARG A 621 10.62 -9.01 40.33
N ALA A 622 11.54 -8.07 40.55
CA ALA A 622 11.20 -6.65 40.56
C ALA A 622 10.61 -6.18 39.21
N SER A 623 11.14 -6.70 38.10
CA SER A 623 10.57 -6.47 36.77
C SER A 623 9.17 -7.03 36.57
N ALA A 624 8.78 -8.09 37.30
CA ALA A 624 7.41 -8.61 37.25
C ALA A 624 6.43 -7.71 38.03
N TRP A 625 6.88 -7.00 39.07
CA TRP A 625 6.06 -5.98 39.74
C TRP A 625 5.73 -4.82 38.81
N VAL A 626 6.73 -4.34 38.05
CA VAL A 626 6.51 -3.29 37.04
C VAL A 626 5.38 -3.69 36.09
N TRP A 627 5.39 -4.91 35.54
CA TRP A 627 4.33 -5.34 34.64
C TRP A 627 2.99 -5.64 35.31
N LEU A 628 2.97 -6.02 36.59
CA LEU A 628 1.73 -6.22 37.33
C LEU A 628 1.03 -4.90 37.71
N PHE A 629 1.76 -3.78 37.79
CA PHE A 629 1.21 -2.47 38.16
C PHE A 629 1.13 -1.49 36.99
N ILE A 630 2.22 -1.33 36.24
CA ILE A 630 2.29 -0.45 35.06
C ILE A 630 1.55 -1.07 33.88
N GLY A 631 1.59 -2.40 33.73
CA GLY A 631 0.86 -3.10 32.67
C GLY A 631 -0.63 -2.72 32.63
N PRO A 632 -1.39 -2.89 33.73
CA PRO A 632 -2.78 -2.45 33.82
C PRO A 632 -2.99 -0.96 33.55
N ILE A 633 -2.09 -0.08 34.01
CA ILE A 633 -2.19 1.37 33.80
C ILE A 633 -1.99 1.75 32.33
N LEU A 634 -1.03 1.11 31.64
CA LEU A 634 -0.81 1.29 30.19
C LEU A 634 -1.99 0.78 29.35
N LEU A 635 -2.88 -0.04 29.94
CA LEU A 635 -4.10 -0.52 29.29
C LEU A 635 -5.31 0.43 29.48
N LEU A 636 -5.15 1.62 30.09
CA LEU A 636 -6.26 2.51 30.47
C LEU A 636 -6.68 3.64 29.49
N PRO A 637 -5.92 4.13 28.49
CA PRO A 637 -6.36 5.31 27.76
C PRO A 637 -7.33 4.95 26.61
N GLY A 638 -8.60 5.39 26.70
CA GLY A 638 -9.46 5.68 25.52
C GLY A 638 -10.92 5.19 25.49
N ALA A 639 -11.32 4.21 26.32
CA ALA A 639 -12.71 3.74 26.55
C ALA A 639 -12.69 2.86 27.81
N PRO A 640 -13.79 2.52 28.51
CA PRO A 640 -13.69 1.57 29.61
C PRO A 640 -13.22 0.24 29.01
N LEU A 641 -11.96 -0.13 29.25
CA LEU A 641 -11.37 -1.41 28.88
C LEU A 641 -12.36 -2.56 29.18
N ILE A 642 -13.05 -2.44 30.31
CA ILE A 642 -14.14 -3.31 30.75
C ILE A 642 -15.22 -3.48 29.68
N THR A 643 -15.68 -2.43 29.02
CA THR A 643 -16.71 -2.50 27.96
C THR A 643 -16.20 -3.27 26.75
N ALA A 644 -14.97 -3.02 26.30
CA ALA A 644 -14.39 -3.71 25.15
C ALA A 644 -14.12 -5.19 25.43
N ILE A 645 -13.60 -5.50 26.62
CA ILE A 645 -13.43 -6.86 27.09
C ILE A 645 -14.81 -7.53 27.19
N ASN A 646 -15.80 -6.85 27.77
CA ASN A 646 -17.15 -7.38 27.91
C ASN A 646 -17.76 -7.70 26.54
N GLN A 647 -17.75 -6.76 25.58
CA GLN A 647 -18.24 -6.97 24.21
C GLN A 647 -17.52 -8.12 23.49
N THR A 648 -16.21 -8.23 23.68
CA THR A 648 -15.42 -9.30 23.06
C THR A 648 -15.79 -10.65 23.65
N VAL A 649 -15.89 -10.76 24.98
CA VAL A 649 -16.24 -12.00 25.67
C VAL A 649 -17.70 -12.40 25.41
N THR A 650 -18.63 -11.46 25.43
CA THR A 650 -20.06 -11.73 25.15
C THR A 650 -20.33 -12.08 23.69
N SER A 651 -19.46 -11.66 22.76
CA SER A 651 -19.58 -12.06 21.35
C SER A 651 -18.95 -13.43 21.04
N LEU A 652 -18.15 -14.03 21.92
CA LEU A 652 -17.50 -15.33 21.66
C LEU A 652 -18.44 -16.42 21.11
N PRO A 653 -19.68 -16.62 21.62
CA PRO A 653 -20.58 -17.66 21.11
C PRO A 653 -21.11 -17.40 19.70
N SER A 654 -21.17 -16.12 19.27
CA SER A 654 -21.70 -15.75 17.95
C SER A 654 -20.61 -15.51 16.91
N ARG A 655 -19.35 -15.32 17.31
CA ARG A 655 -18.22 -15.01 16.40
C ARG A 655 -17.99 -16.01 15.28
N LEU A 656 -18.29 -17.29 15.51
CA LEU A 656 -18.13 -18.37 14.53
C LEU A 656 -19.46 -18.95 14.03
N HIS A 657 -20.57 -18.36 14.46
CA HIS A 657 -21.93 -18.70 14.09
C HIS A 657 -22.59 -17.46 13.48
N THR A 658 -22.22 -17.17 12.24
CA THR A 658 -22.57 -15.91 11.56
C THR A 658 -23.83 -16.04 10.73
N ARG A 659 -24.34 -14.92 10.21
CA ARG A 659 -25.57 -14.83 9.44
C ARG A 659 -25.32 -14.12 8.11
N ALA A 660 -25.80 -14.72 7.03
CA ALA A 660 -25.97 -14.09 5.72
C ALA A 660 -27.46 -13.85 5.47
N ASN A 661 -27.81 -12.75 4.83
CA ASN A 661 -29.20 -12.41 4.52
C ASN A 661 -29.75 -13.29 3.38
N ALA A 662 -28.95 -13.49 2.33
CA ALA A 662 -29.33 -14.20 1.12
C ALA A 662 -28.29 -15.26 0.74
N PRO A 663 -28.66 -16.33 0.01
CA PRO A 663 -27.67 -17.22 -0.58
C PRO A 663 -26.84 -16.49 -1.65
N ALA A 664 -25.62 -16.99 -1.87
CA ALA A 664 -24.76 -16.49 -2.93
C ALA A 664 -25.39 -16.71 -4.31
N THR A 665 -25.87 -15.64 -4.96
CA THR A 665 -26.45 -15.67 -6.31
C THR A 665 -25.37 -15.66 -7.40
N VAL A 666 -24.24 -14.98 -7.15
CA VAL A 666 -23.04 -15.02 -7.98
C VAL A 666 -21.96 -15.83 -7.26
N PRO A 667 -21.64 -17.06 -7.72
CA PRO A 667 -20.76 -17.96 -6.98
C PRO A 667 -19.38 -17.39 -6.62
N ARG A 668 -18.79 -16.58 -7.50
CA ARG A 668 -17.47 -15.95 -7.26
C ARG A 668 -17.53 -14.72 -6.35
N LEU A 669 -18.70 -14.15 -6.07
CA LEU A 669 -18.84 -13.12 -5.04
C LEU A 669 -19.05 -13.74 -3.65
N GLY A 670 -19.85 -14.81 -3.58
CA GLY A 670 -20.24 -15.42 -2.31
C GLY A 670 -21.37 -14.63 -1.64
N TYR A 671 -21.36 -14.55 -0.30
CA TYR A 671 -22.36 -13.80 0.48
C TYR A 671 -22.05 -12.29 0.43
N TYR A 672 -22.49 -11.62 -0.63
CA TYR A 672 -22.25 -10.21 -0.89
C TYR A 672 -23.54 -9.38 -0.69
N ALA A 673 -23.47 -8.31 0.09
CA ALA A 673 -24.63 -7.53 0.51
C ALA A 673 -25.15 -6.58 -0.57
N ASP A 674 -24.25 -5.97 -1.36
CA ASP A 674 -24.65 -4.96 -2.34
C ASP A 674 -25.20 -5.60 -3.63
N THR A 675 -26.53 -5.63 -3.67
CA THR A 675 -27.30 -6.17 -4.79
C THR A 675 -27.12 -5.38 -6.09
N ALA A 676 -26.82 -4.08 -6.05
CA ALA A 676 -26.61 -3.28 -7.25
C ALA A 676 -25.33 -3.74 -7.96
N TYR A 677 -24.25 -3.94 -7.20
CA TYR A 677 -23.01 -4.47 -7.74
C TYR A 677 -23.16 -5.92 -8.23
N VAL A 678 -23.88 -6.78 -7.50
CA VAL A 678 -24.20 -8.16 -7.95
C VAL A 678 -24.92 -8.13 -9.30
N ASN A 679 -25.89 -7.24 -9.47
CA ASN A 679 -26.62 -7.06 -10.73
C ASN A 679 -25.72 -6.51 -11.84
N LYS A 680 -24.82 -5.56 -11.53
CA LYS A 680 -23.79 -5.07 -12.47
C LYS A 680 -22.94 -6.23 -13.00
N VAL A 681 -22.40 -7.08 -12.12
CA VAL A 681 -21.56 -8.22 -12.51
C VAL A 681 -22.33 -9.23 -13.36
N ALA A 682 -23.58 -9.54 -13.01
CA ALA A 682 -24.42 -10.44 -13.79
C ALA A 682 -24.76 -9.88 -15.18
N ALA A 683 -25.06 -8.58 -15.26
CA ALA A 683 -25.35 -7.89 -16.51
C ALA A 683 -24.10 -7.84 -17.42
N LEU A 684 -22.93 -7.49 -16.85
CA LEU A 684 -21.66 -7.51 -17.59
C LEU A 684 -21.35 -8.92 -18.12
N ARG A 685 -21.49 -9.97 -17.31
CA ARG A 685 -21.27 -11.34 -17.77
C ARG A 685 -22.16 -11.70 -18.96
N THR A 686 -23.42 -11.32 -18.90
CA THR A 686 -24.40 -11.55 -19.98
C THR A 686 -24.00 -10.75 -21.22
N PHE A 687 -23.63 -9.48 -21.05
CA PHE A 687 -23.16 -8.62 -22.13
C PHE A 687 -21.94 -9.21 -22.85
N PHE A 688 -20.89 -9.63 -22.13
CA PHE A 688 -19.70 -10.22 -22.75
C PHE A 688 -20.04 -11.50 -23.50
N LYS A 689 -20.87 -12.37 -22.89
CA LYS A 689 -21.31 -13.62 -23.51
C LYS A 689 -22.08 -13.41 -24.82
N ASP A 690 -23.04 -12.49 -24.82
CA ASP A 690 -23.98 -12.32 -25.93
C ASP A 690 -23.39 -11.49 -27.10
N ASN A 691 -22.38 -10.65 -26.82
CA ASN A 691 -21.86 -9.69 -27.80
C ASN A 691 -20.45 -10.01 -28.32
N ILE A 692 -19.60 -10.65 -27.52
CA ILE A 692 -18.21 -10.93 -27.91
C ILE A 692 -17.91 -12.43 -27.79
N GLY A 693 -18.64 -13.14 -26.93
CA GLY A 693 -18.55 -14.58 -26.72
C GLY A 693 -17.73 -14.94 -25.48
N ASP A 694 -18.02 -16.12 -24.92
CA ASP A 694 -17.40 -16.62 -23.66
C ASP A 694 -15.88 -16.85 -23.75
N LYS A 695 -15.31 -16.81 -24.95
CA LYS A 695 -13.87 -17.00 -25.23
C LYS A 695 -13.17 -15.73 -25.70
N ALA A 696 -13.87 -14.59 -25.70
CA ALA A 696 -13.28 -13.32 -26.02
C ALA A 696 -12.09 -13.03 -25.09
N ARG A 697 -11.06 -12.40 -25.63
CA ARG A 697 -9.91 -11.92 -24.90
C ARG A 697 -10.11 -10.44 -24.62
N VAL A 698 -10.08 -10.13 -23.33
CA VAL A 698 -10.18 -8.76 -22.82
C VAL A 698 -8.84 -8.35 -22.26
N TYR A 699 -8.39 -7.15 -22.61
CA TYR A 699 -7.27 -6.51 -21.93
C TYR A 699 -7.79 -5.43 -20.99
N ASP A 700 -7.41 -5.51 -19.72
CA ASP A 700 -7.82 -4.61 -18.64
C ASP A 700 -6.75 -3.55 -18.41
N PHE A 701 -6.98 -2.35 -18.98
CA PHE A 701 -6.14 -1.17 -18.76
C PHE A 701 -6.58 -0.35 -17.54
N SER A 702 -7.80 -0.56 -17.04
CA SER A 702 -8.39 0.12 -15.88
C SER A 702 -8.02 -0.50 -14.53
N ASN A 703 -7.13 -1.50 -14.52
CA ASN A 703 -6.68 -2.23 -13.34
C ASN A 703 -7.82 -2.86 -12.52
N SER A 704 -8.93 -3.23 -13.16
CA SER A 704 -10.13 -3.78 -12.52
C SER A 704 -10.08 -5.31 -12.41
N SER A 705 -8.95 -5.83 -11.94
CA SER A 705 -8.58 -7.24 -12.10
C SER A 705 -9.51 -8.21 -11.36
N SER A 706 -10.08 -7.85 -10.21
CA SER A 706 -11.08 -8.71 -9.56
C SER A 706 -12.37 -8.82 -10.41
N LEU A 707 -12.76 -7.78 -11.14
CA LEU A 707 -13.95 -7.80 -11.98
C LEU A 707 -13.68 -8.65 -13.23
N TYR A 708 -12.68 -8.29 -14.02
CA TYR A 708 -12.43 -8.97 -15.29
C TYR A 708 -11.80 -10.34 -15.11
N ASN A 709 -10.68 -10.44 -14.39
CA ASN A 709 -9.95 -11.70 -14.29
C ASN A 709 -10.63 -12.72 -13.39
N PHE A 710 -11.22 -12.25 -12.29
CA PHE A 710 -11.85 -13.13 -11.31
C PHE A 710 -13.37 -13.25 -11.47
N LEU A 711 -14.17 -12.19 -11.43
CA LEU A 711 -15.64 -12.32 -11.45
C LEU A 711 -16.17 -12.71 -12.84
N LEU A 712 -15.61 -12.13 -13.90
CA LEU A 712 -15.98 -12.41 -15.30
C LEU A 712 -15.13 -13.53 -15.94
N ASN A 713 -14.16 -14.08 -15.19
CA ASN A 713 -13.29 -15.18 -15.62
C ASN A 713 -12.53 -14.93 -16.93
N GLN A 714 -12.18 -13.67 -17.21
CA GLN A 714 -11.34 -13.33 -18.35
C GLN A 714 -9.91 -13.76 -18.05
N ILE A 715 -9.27 -14.43 -19.00
CA ILE A 715 -7.86 -14.83 -18.83
C ILE A 715 -7.02 -13.63 -19.30
N PRO A 716 -6.15 -13.05 -18.43
CA PRO A 716 -5.26 -11.98 -18.85
C PRO A 716 -4.47 -12.38 -20.09
N THR A 717 -4.42 -11.50 -21.08
CA THR A 717 -3.68 -11.74 -22.34
C THR A 717 -2.17 -11.63 -22.17
N THR A 718 -1.70 -11.26 -20.98
CA THR A 718 -0.28 -11.09 -20.69
C THR A 718 0.11 -11.75 -19.35
N GLN A 719 1.41 -11.87 -19.11
CA GLN A 719 1.94 -12.28 -17.80
C GLN A 719 1.66 -11.21 -16.71
N PHE A 720 1.37 -9.98 -17.09
CA PHE A 720 0.97 -8.91 -16.21
C PHE A 720 -0.54 -8.99 -15.99
N SER A 721 -0.95 -9.13 -14.73
CA SER A 721 -2.37 -9.35 -14.37
C SER A 721 -3.18 -8.05 -14.41
N TYR A 722 -2.52 -6.90 -14.41
CA TYR A 722 -3.09 -5.55 -14.44
C TYR A 722 -1.99 -4.56 -14.90
N ALA A 723 -2.40 -3.42 -15.49
CA ALA A 723 -1.51 -2.47 -16.17
C ALA A 723 -0.40 -1.92 -15.25
N VAL A 724 -0.69 -1.62 -13.98
CA VAL A 724 0.29 -1.08 -13.00
C VAL A 724 1.55 -1.95 -12.84
N GLN A 725 1.48 -3.24 -13.18
CA GLN A 725 2.66 -4.12 -13.18
C GLN A 725 3.66 -3.84 -14.31
N SER A 726 3.29 -3.01 -15.28
CA SER A 726 4.04 -2.76 -16.52
C SER A 726 4.46 -1.30 -16.64
N ALA A 727 5.10 -0.73 -15.61
CA ALA A 727 5.49 0.68 -15.60
C ALA A 727 6.80 0.98 -16.37
N THR A 728 7.71 0.01 -16.51
CA THR A 728 8.98 0.20 -17.24
C THR A 728 8.78 0.07 -18.75
N ALA A 729 9.58 0.75 -19.57
CA ALA A 729 9.50 0.66 -21.04
C ALA A 729 9.67 -0.80 -21.52
N LYS A 730 10.57 -1.56 -20.88
CA LYS A 730 10.75 -2.99 -21.14
C LYS A 730 9.46 -3.79 -20.89
N SER A 731 8.80 -3.55 -19.76
CA SER A 731 7.55 -4.26 -19.43
C SER A 731 6.37 -3.81 -20.28
N GLN A 732 6.29 -2.53 -20.66
CA GLN A 732 5.29 -2.02 -21.59
C GLN A 732 5.45 -2.66 -22.98
N ALA A 733 6.68 -2.76 -23.48
CA ALA A 733 6.97 -3.48 -24.72
C ALA A 733 6.51 -4.95 -24.65
N GLN A 734 6.75 -5.65 -23.54
CA GLN A 734 6.29 -7.03 -23.35
C GLN A 734 4.76 -7.16 -23.36
N VAL A 735 4.05 -6.18 -22.78
CA VAL A 735 2.58 -6.10 -22.85
C VAL A 735 2.14 -5.90 -24.30
N ILE A 736 2.72 -4.92 -25.00
CA ILE A 736 2.39 -4.62 -26.39
C ILE A 736 2.64 -5.83 -27.29
N ASP A 737 3.77 -6.53 -27.15
CA ASP A 737 4.07 -7.75 -27.89
C ASP A 737 3.04 -8.85 -27.60
N SER A 738 2.64 -9.00 -26.35
CA SER A 738 1.56 -9.93 -25.97
C SER A 738 0.23 -9.51 -26.61
N MET A 739 -0.11 -8.22 -26.64
CA MET A 739 -1.31 -7.71 -27.29
C MET A 739 -1.27 -7.87 -28.83
N ARG A 740 -0.10 -7.77 -29.46
CA ARG A 740 0.08 -8.03 -30.90
C ARG A 740 -0.11 -9.51 -31.23
N GLN A 741 0.39 -10.40 -30.38
CA GLN A 741 0.29 -11.85 -30.56
C GLN A 741 -1.11 -12.37 -30.23
N GLN A 742 -1.65 -11.98 -29.08
CA GLN A 742 -2.94 -12.45 -28.59
C GLN A 742 -4.11 -11.71 -29.21
N ARG A 743 -3.91 -10.48 -29.70
CA ARG A 743 -4.94 -9.64 -30.36
C ARG A 743 -6.27 -9.63 -29.59
N PRO A 744 -6.33 -9.11 -28.34
CA PRO A 744 -7.60 -9.03 -27.61
C PRO A 744 -8.68 -8.34 -28.43
N GLU A 745 -9.90 -8.85 -28.37
CA GLU A 745 -11.02 -8.29 -29.12
C GLU A 745 -11.46 -6.94 -28.51
N VAL A 746 -11.42 -6.84 -27.17
CA VAL A 746 -11.84 -5.66 -26.42
C VAL A 746 -10.76 -5.22 -25.43
N VAL A 747 -10.61 -3.90 -25.31
CA VAL A 747 -9.84 -3.24 -24.26
C VAL A 747 -10.79 -2.49 -23.35
N VAL A 748 -10.68 -2.72 -22.04
CA VAL A 748 -11.33 -1.88 -21.03
C VAL A 748 -10.34 -0.77 -20.70
N TYR A 749 -10.63 0.43 -21.16
CA TYR A 749 -9.71 1.57 -21.04
C TYR A 749 -9.83 2.26 -19.67
N ALA A 750 -11.07 2.42 -19.18
CA ALA A 750 -11.39 3.00 -17.89
C ALA A 750 -12.61 2.28 -17.28
N SER A 751 -12.70 2.26 -15.94
CA SER A 751 -13.77 1.58 -15.20
C SER A 751 -14.22 2.38 -13.98
N ALA A 752 -15.54 2.49 -13.78
CA ALA A 752 -16.13 3.07 -12.58
C ALA A 752 -15.90 2.13 -11.38
N GLY A 753 -15.01 2.56 -10.48
CA GLY A 753 -14.50 1.78 -9.35
C GLY A 753 -13.14 1.12 -9.60
N GLY A 754 -12.63 1.13 -10.84
CA GLY A 754 -11.26 0.69 -11.16
C GLY A 754 -10.19 1.69 -10.72
N LEU A 755 -8.93 1.26 -10.73
CA LEU A 755 -7.78 2.12 -10.45
C LEU A 755 -7.29 2.75 -11.77
N ASN A 756 -8.03 3.73 -12.27
CA ASN A 756 -7.73 4.46 -13.53
C ASN A 756 -6.54 5.42 -13.38
N GLU A 757 -6.27 5.83 -12.14
CA GLU A 757 -5.10 6.59 -11.71
C GLU A 757 -4.50 5.94 -10.47
N TRP A 758 -3.18 6.05 -10.31
CA TRP A 758 -2.50 5.57 -9.12
C TRP A 758 -1.49 6.60 -8.64
N ASP A 759 -1.57 6.97 -7.36
CA ASP A 759 -0.76 8.03 -6.75
C ASP A 759 -0.83 9.36 -7.54
N GLN A 760 -2.03 9.78 -7.96
CA GLN A 760 -2.27 10.99 -8.78
C GLN A 760 -1.59 10.97 -10.16
N VAL A 761 -1.25 9.79 -10.68
CA VAL A 761 -0.75 9.63 -12.05
C VAL A 761 -1.67 8.69 -12.80
N GLU A 762 -2.27 9.19 -13.88
CA GLU A 762 -3.22 8.44 -14.69
C GLU A 762 -2.54 7.30 -15.45
N ASN A 763 -3.29 6.23 -15.74
CA ASN A 763 -2.75 5.09 -16.48
C ASN A 763 -2.21 5.50 -17.87
N ALA A 764 -2.83 6.49 -18.53
CA ALA A 764 -2.37 7.00 -19.82
C ALA A 764 -0.96 7.62 -19.75
N VAL A 765 -0.64 8.31 -18.65
CA VAL A 765 0.68 8.91 -18.40
C VAL A 765 1.66 7.85 -17.90
N ARG A 766 1.22 6.98 -16.99
CA ARG A 766 2.07 5.94 -16.39
C ARG A 766 2.48 4.84 -17.38
N HIS A 767 1.56 4.47 -18.27
CA HIS A 767 1.70 3.39 -19.24
C HIS A 767 1.58 3.93 -20.67
N TYR A 768 2.36 4.97 -20.95
CA TYR A 768 2.32 5.78 -22.16
C TYR A 768 2.42 5.00 -23.47
N ASP A 769 3.28 3.99 -23.56
CA ASP A 769 3.45 3.20 -24.78
C ASP A 769 2.27 2.23 -24.98
N ILE A 770 1.75 1.67 -23.88
CA ILE A 770 0.56 0.81 -23.91
C ILE A 770 -0.66 1.63 -24.35
N SER A 771 -0.84 2.82 -23.77
CA SER A 771 -1.94 3.71 -24.11
C SER A 771 -1.90 4.12 -25.58
N GLU A 772 -0.74 4.57 -26.07
CA GLU A 772 -0.54 4.90 -27.47
C GLU A 772 -0.85 3.71 -28.39
N TYR A 773 -0.39 2.50 -28.04
CA TYR A 773 -0.71 1.30 -28.81
C TYR A 773 -2.22 1.03 -28.84
N ILE A 774 -2.92 1.17 -27.71
CA ILE A 774 -4.37 0.98 -27.65
C ILE A 774 -5.08 1.99 -28.56
N LEU A 775 -4.79 3.29 -28.39
CA LEU A 775 -5.48 4.36 -29.12
C LEU A 775 -5.23 4.31 -30.64
N ARG A 776 -4.12 3.72 -31.08
CA ARG A 776 -3.84 3.50 -32.52
C ARG A 776 -4.52 2.26 -33.10
N ASN A 777 -4.82 1.24 -32.29
CA ASN A 777 -5.27 -0.08 -32.78
C ASN A 777 -6.71 -0.44 -32.37
N TYR A 778 -7.32 0.34 -31.49
CA TYR A 778 -8.68 0.14 -30.99
C TYR A 778 -9.46 1.46 -31.08
N SER A 779 -10.76 1.35 -31.31
CA SER A 779 -11.67 2.49 -31.40
C SER A 779 -12.71 2.43 -30.28
N PRO A 780 -13.24 3.59 -29.81
CA PRO A 780 -14.36 3.63 -28.89
C PRO A 780 -15.50 2.74 -29.39
N TRP A 781 -16.01 1.88 -28.51
CA TRP A 781 -17.10 0.97 -28.85
C TRP A 781 -18.36 1.31 -28.08
N ILE A 782 -18.28 1.34 -26.75
CA ILE A 782 -19.43 1.58 -25.87
C ILE A 782 -18.98 1.98 -24.45
N GLU A 783 -19.79 2.79 -23.79
CA GLU A 783 -19.78 2.97 -22.33
C GLU A 783 -20.96 2.17 -21.75
N TYR A 784 -20.68 1.19 -20.89
CA TYR A 784 -21.70 0.29 -20.36
C TYR A 784 -21.49 0.04 -18.87
N LEU A 785 -22.47 0.41 -18.04
CA LEU A 785 -22.45 0.24 -16.58
C LEU A 785 -21.18 0.81 -15.90
N GLY A 786 -20.69 1.94 -16.43
CA GLY A 786 -19.48 2.61 -15.95
C GLY A 786 -18.17 2.03 -16.50
N GLU A 787 -18.22 1.10 -17.45
CA GLU A 787 -17.04 0.56 -18.12
C GLU A 787 -16.87 1.24 -19.50
N THR A 788 -15.69 1.82 -19.75
CA THR A 788 -15.32 2.39 -21.05
C THR A 788 -14.60 1.32 -21.88
N MET A 789 -15.27 0.81 -22.91
CA MET A 789 -14.77 -0.28 -23.74
C MET A 789 -14.42 0.19 -25.14
N LEU A 790 -13.23 -0.22 -25.60
CA LEU A 790 -12.75 -0.03 -26.96
C LEU A 790 -12.69 -1.37 -27.66
N ILE A 791 -13.00 -1.40 -28.95
CA ILE A 791 -12.97 -2.60 -29.78
C ILE A 791 -11.86 -2.52 -30.83
N ARG A 792 -11.25 -3.67 -31.13
CA ARG A 792 -10.17 -3.76 -32.12
C ARG A 792 -10.62 -3.24 -33.49
N ASN A 793 -9.78 -2.46 -34.16
CA ASN A 793 -10.16 -1.71 -35.36
C ASN A 793 -10.58 -2.58 -36.56
N ASP A 794 -10.20 -3.85 -36.60
CA ASP A 794 -10.55 -4.82 -37.65
C ASP A 794 -11.79 -5.68 -37.34
N LEU A 795 -12.48 -5.47 -36.20
CA LEU A 795 -13.65 -6.26 -35.82
C LEU A 795 -14.97 -5.51 -36.05
N ALA A 796 -15.98 -6.15 -36.63
CA ALA A 796 -17.31 -5.59 -36.81
C ALA A 796 -18.42 -6.64 -36.59
N PRO A 797 -19.67 -6.25 -36.26
CA PRO A 797 -20.78 -7.22 -36.11
C PRO A 797 -20.92 -8.13 -37.33
N GLY A 798 -20.84 -9.45 -37.13
CA GLY A 798 -20.84 -10.45 -38.21
C GLY A 798 -19.47 -10.71 -38.86
N GLU A 799 -18.46 -9.90 -38.54
CA GLU A 799 -17.07 -10.01 -38.99
C GLU A 799 -16.13 -10.10 -37.77
N GLY A 800 -16.03 -11.30 -37.19
CA GLY A 800 -15.14 -11.59 -36.07
C GLY A 800 -15.74 -11.39 -34.67
N ILE A 801 -16.92 -10.76 -34.55
CA ILE A 801 -17.74 -10.72 -33.32
C ILE A 801 -19.21 -11.07 -33.63
N ALA A 802 -20.03 -11.26 -32.59
CA ALA A 802 -21.42 -11.69 -32.76
C ALA A 802 -22.24 -10.67 -33.58
N LEU A 803 -23.19 -11.17 -34.40
CA LEU A 803 -24.15 -10.30 -35.12
C LEU A 803 -25.02 -9.47 -34.18
N THR A 804 -25.22 -9.95 -32.96
CA THR A 804 -25.96 -9.30 -31.88
C THR A 804 -25.16 -8.19 -31.19
N ALA A 805 -23.85 -8.10 -31.44
CA ALA A 805 -22.98 -7.10 -30.83
C ALA A 805 -23.45 -5.68 -31.19
N PRO A 806 -23.42 -4.73 -30.24
CA PRO A 806 -23.61 -3.32 -30.56
C PRO A 806 -22.69 -2.90 -31.71
N ALA A 807 -23.24 -2.15 -32.66
CA ALA A 807 -22.41 -1.47 -33.65
C ALA A 807 -21.46 -0.51 -32.92
N ARG A 808 -20.30 -0.24 -33.53
CA ARG A 808 -19.44 0.85 -33.04
C ARG A 808 -20.23 2.15 -33.01
N VAL A 809 -19.94 2.97 -32.02
CA VAL A 809 -20.37 4.37 -32.01
C VAL A 809 -19.97 5.04 -33.34
N THR A 810 -20.79 6.00 -33.77
CA THR A 810 -20.52 6.73 -35.02
C THR A 810 -19.17 7.44 -34.93
N ALA A 811 -18.55 7.76 -36.07
CA ALA A 811 -17.26 8.46 -36.07
C ALA A 811 -17.32 9.79 -35.29
N SER A 812 -18.43 10.54 -35.38
CA SER A 812 -18.65 11.76 -34.61
C SER A 812 -18.72 11.52 -33.11
N GLU A 813 -19.35 10.41 -32.71
CA GLU A 813 -19.49 10.04 -31.30
C GLU A 813 -18.18 9.50 -30.72
N ALA A 814 -17.46 8.67 -31.47
CA ALA A 814 -16.11 8.24 -31.11
C ALA A 814 -15.17 9.45 -30.93
N GLN A 815 -15.24 10.42 -31.85
CA GLN A 815 -14.48 11.68 -31.77
C GLN A 815 -14.86 12.47 -30.51
N ARG A 816 -16.16 12.58 -30.20
CA ARG A 816 -16.66 13.23 -28.97
C ARG A 816 -16.12 12.55 -27.71
N MET A 817 -16.19 11.21 -27.65
CA MET A 817 -15.69 10.43 -26.52
C MET A 817 -14.19 10.67 -26.33
N LEU A 818 -13.37 10.55 -27.38
CA LEU A 818 -11.93 10.79 -27.31
C LEU A 818 -11.60 12.23 -26.90
N ARG A 819 -12.30 13.22 -27.46
CA ARG A 819 -12.11 14.64 -27.14
C ARG A 819 -12.40 14.96 -25.68
N ASN A 820 -13.42 14.31 -25.12
CA ASN A 820 -13.80 14.48 -23.72
C ASN A 820 -13.02 13.55 -22.79
N SER A 821 -11.98 12.85 -23.28
CA SER A 821 -11.23 11.87 -22.49
C SER A 821 -12.08 10.76 -21.89
N PHE A 822 -13.09 10.33 -22.66
CA PHE A 822 -14.18 9.45 -22.28
C PHE A 822 -15.14 10.10 -21.27
N ASP A 823 -16.43 10.06 -21.57
CA ASP A 823 -17.47 10.79 -20.84
C ASP A 823 -18.14 9.85 -19.85
N ALA A 824 -17.32 9.15 -19.08
CA ALA A 824 -17.85 8.20 -18.15
C ALA A 824 -18.59 9.00 -17.07
N SER A 825 -19.91 8.74 -16.97
CA SER A 825 -20.96 9.47 -16.24
C SER A 825 -20.71 9.88 -14.78
N THR A 826 -19.51 9.63 -14.24
CA THR A 826 -19.04 9.96 -12.90
C THR A 826 -17.64 10.59 -12.97
N ALA A 827 -17.36 11.57 -12.10
CA ALA A 827 -16.08 12.30 -12.09
C ALA A 827 -14.85 11.38 -11.91
N GLU A 828 -15.02 10.23 -11.26
CA GLU A 828 -13.98 9.22 -10.96
C GLU A 828 -13.46 8.45 -12.19
N SER A 829 -14.08 8.62 -13.35
CA SER A 829 -13.77 7.89 -14.59
C SER A 829 -13.29 8.77 -15.74
N VAL A 830 -13.12 10.08 -15.50
CA VAL A 830 -12.52 11.01 -16.46
C VAL A 830 -11.03 10.74 -16.57
N VAL A 831 -10.51 10.62 -17.79
CA VAL A 831 -9.07 10.38 -18.02
C VAL A 831 -8.34 11.71 -18.30
N THR A 832 -7.72 12.29 -17.29
CA THR A 832 -6.83 13.45 -17.50
C THR A 832 -5.48 13.02 -18.07
N CYS A 833 -4.78 13.96 -18.71
CA CYS A 833 -3.43 13.73 -19.24
C CYS A 833 -2.48 14.81 -18.68
N GLU A 834 -2.08 14.63 -17.43
CA GLU A 834 -1.17 15.53 -16.70
C GLU A 834 0.23 14.91 -16.61
N TRP A 835 1.13 15.37 -17.46
CA TRP A 835 2.51 14.90 -17.48
C TRP A 835 3.39 15.56 -16.42
N GLY A 836 2.97 16.72 -15.90
CA GLY A 836 3.80 17.55 -15.02
C GLY A 836 5.23 17.67 -15.55
N HIS A 837 6.23 17.51 -14.69
CA HIS A 837 7.64 17.59 -15.07
C HIS A 837 8.21 16.33 -15.74
N ALA A 838 7.42 15.27 -15.92
CA ALA A 838 7.94 13.94 -16.24
C ALA A 838 8.73 13.87 -17.55
N GLY A 839 8.29 14.59 -18.59
CA GLY A 839 8.96 14.59 -19.90
C GLY A 839 10.42 15.03 -19.87
N GLN A 840 10.85 15.73 -18.81
CA GLN A 840 12.25 16.18 -18.64
C GLN A 840 13.18 15.07 -18.13
N PHE A 841 12.61 14.04 -17.50
CA PHE A 841 13.33 12.96 -16.85
C PHE A 841 13.28 11.65 -17.65
N MET A 842 12.50 11.58 -18.73
CA MET A 842 12.38 10.38 -19.53
C MET A 842 13.63 10.16 -20.41
N PRO A 843 14.22 8.95 -20.39
CA PRO A 843 15.33 8.59 -21.26
C PRO A 843 14.87 8.39 -22.71
N THR A 844 13.59 8.10 -22.93
CA THR A 844 12.95 7.96 -24.24
C THR A 844 12.53 9.31 -24.83
N ARG A 845 12.79 10.42 -24.12
CA ARG A 845 12.55 11.76 -24.64
C ARG A 845 13.33 11.93 -25.95
N PRO A 846 12.70 12.40 -27.03
CA PRO A 846 13.41 12.66 -28.27
C PRO A 846 14.39 13.83 -28.11
N ASP A 847 15.68 13.61 -28.39
CA ASP A 847 16.71 14.65 -28.43
C ASP A 847 17.04 15.13 -29.87
N GLY A 848 16.41 14.52 -30.89
CA GLY A 848 16.61 14.85 -32.30
C GLY A 848 15.75 16.03 -32.81
N ALA A 849 16.11 16.59 -33.97
CA ALA A 849 15.32 17.63 -34.63
C ALA A 849 13.94 17.08 -35.05
N GLY A 850 12.89 17.51 -34.36
CA GLY A 850 11.50 17.21 -34.72
C GLY A 850 11.01 18.03 -35.92
N THR A 851 9.76 17.81 -36.31
CA THR A 851 9.06 18.69 -37.26
C THR A 851 8.77 20.02 -36.55
N PRO A 852 9.39 21.14 -36.95
CA PRO A 852 9.21 22.42 -36.27
C PRO A 852 7.78 22.92 -36.44
N ILE A 853 7.21 23.48 -35.38
CA ILE A 853 5.85 24.02 -35.38
C ILE A 853 5.89 25.55 -35.44
N THR A 854 5.13 26.10 -36.38
CA THR A 854 4.93 27.54 -36.45
C THR A 854 4.08 27.99 -35.27
N ARG A 855 4.60 28.93 -34.50
CA ARG A 855 3.92 29.57 -33.37
C ARG A 855 3.52 31.00 -33.71
N THR A 856 2.38 31.44 -33.19
CA THR A 856 1.92 32.84 -33.32
C THR A 856 1.34 33.30 -31.99
N GLU A 857 1.88 34.37 -31.43
CA GLU A 857 1.40 34.89 -30.15
C GLU A 857 -0.01 35.50 -30.30
N VAL A 858 -0.86 35.26 -29.31
CA VAL A 858 -2.23 35.77 -29.29
C VAL A 858 -2.23 37.20 -28.75
N THR A 859 -2.83 38.12 -29.51
CA THR A 859 -2.89 39.56 -29.22
C THR A 859 -4.21 40.01 -28.59
N GLY A 860 -5.15 39.08 -28.40
CA GLY A 860 -6.44 39.29 -27.74
C GLY A 860 -7.37 38.10 -27.93
N VAL A 861 -8.52 38.11 -27.27
CA VAL A 861 -9.58 37.11 -27.46
C VAL A 861 -10.87 37.81 -27.88
N LEU A 862 -11.51 37.25 -28.89
CA LEU A 862 -12.81 37.63 -29.39
C LEU A 862 -13.88 36.72 -28.78
N THR A 863 -14.76 37.26 -27.96
CA THR A 863 -15.94 36.56 -27.44
C THR A 863 -17.14 36.86 -28.34
N LEU A 864 -17.81 35.80 -28.79
CA LEU A 864 -19.01 35.85 -29.62
C LEU A 864 -20.16 35.09 -28.98
N HIS A 865 -21.35 35.67 -29.00
CA HIS A 865 -22.58 35.01 -28.57
C HIS A 865 -23.66 35.21 -29.63
N GLY A 866 -24.40 34.17 -29.94
CA GLY A 866 -25.48 34.26 -30.91
C GLY A 866 -26.32 33.00 -30.99
N TRP A 867 -27.16 32.95 -32.00
CA TRP A 867 -28.01 31.80 -32.29
C TRP A 867 -28.33 31.72 -33.78
N THR A 868 -28.74 30.53 -34.22
CA THR A 868 -29.29 30.30 -35.55
C THR A 868 -30.62 29.55 -35.43
N PRO A 869 -31.59 29.79 -36.33
CA PRO A 869 -32.76 28.93 -36.41
C PRO A 869 -32.28 27.53 -36.82
N SER A 870 -32.57 26.50 -36.02
CA SER A 870 -32.09 25.15 -36.32
C SER A 870 -32.71 24.66 -37.63
N LEU A 871 -31.92 24.57 -38.70
CA LEU A 871 -32.38 24.19 -40.03
C LEU A 871 -32.52 22.66 -40.23
N GLY A 872 -32.51 21.87 -39.16
CA GLY A 872 -32.63 20.41 -39.24
C GLY A 872 -32.21 19.69 -37.95
N LYS A 873 -31.88 18.39 -38.08
CA LYS A 873 -31.46 17.51 -36.97
C LYS A 873 -30.00 17.65 -36.56
N ASN A 874 -29.19 18.44 -37.29
CA ASN A 874 -27.75 18.60 -37.04
C ASN A 874 -27.44 20.04 -36.55
N PRO A 875 -26.44 20.23 -35.67
CA PRO A 875 -25.94 21.55 -35.30
C PRO A 875 -25.57 22.39 -36.53
N THR A 876 -25.90 23.68 -36.53
CA THR A 876 -25.55 24.60 -37.62
C THR A 876 -24.07 24.95 -37.51
N THR A 877 -23.30 24.78 -38.59
CA THR A 877 -21.90 25.25 -38.65
C THR A 877 -21.85 26.76 -38.80
N ILE A 878 -21.05 27.40 -37.96
CA ILE A 878 -20.85 28.84 -37.89
C ILE A 878 -19.43 29.16 -38.35
N VAL A 879 -19.30 30.07 -39.30
CA VAL A 879 -18.03 30.58 -39.81
C VAL A 879 -17.86 32.02 -39.35
N VAL A 880 -16.76 32.30 -38.68
CA VAL A 880 -16.37 33.65 -38.24
C VAL A 880 -15.21 34.11 -39.09
N SER A 881 -15.37 35.30 -39.66
CA SER A 881 -14.33 35.94 -40.47
C SER A 881 -13.93 37.29 -39.89
N GLN A 882 -12.66 37.61 -40.04
CA GLN A 882 -12.10 38.92 -39.76
C GLN A 882 -11.48 39.46 -41.05
N ASN A 883 -11.93 40.62 -41.49
CA ASN A 883 -11.42 41.29 -42.69
C ASN A 883 -11.41 40.37 -43.94
N GLY A 884 -12.45 39.55 -44.11
CA GLY A 884 -12.58 38.62 -45.24
C GLY A 884 -11.72 37.35 -45.15
N THR A 885 -11.07 37.09 -44.00
CA THR A 885 -10.34 35.83 -43.73
C THR A 885 -11.06 35.04 -42.65
N VAL A 886 -11.24 33.73 -42.82
CA VAL A 886 -11.80 32.87 -41.77
C VAL A 886 -10.84 32.82 -40.58
N ILE A 887 -11.33 33.15 -39.39
CA ILE A 887 -10.58 33.06 -38.14
C ILE A 887 -11.10 31.95 -37.21
N TYR A 888 -12.32 31.46 -37.45
CA TYR A 888 -12.88 30.35 -36.67
C TYR A 888 -14.04 29.67 -37.41
N VAL A 889 -14.19 28.37 -37.20
CA VAL A 889 -15.35 27.58 -37.63
C VAL A 889 -15.82 26.75 -36.43
N GLY A 890 -17.09 26.89 -36.04
CA GLY A 890 -17.68 26.19 -34.90
C GLY A 890 -19.11 25.73 -35.19
N THR A 891 -19.85 25.27 -34.17
CA THR A 891 -21.24 24.80 -34.32
C THR A 891 -22.14 25.32 -33.21
N THR A 892 -23.46 25.32 -33.42
CA THR A 892 -24.45 25.67 -32.38
C THR A 892 -24.64 24.54 -31.37
N THR A 893 -24.12 24.72 -30.16
CA THR A 893 -24.17 23.71 -29.09
C THR A 893 -24.79 24.23 -27.78
N GLU A 894 -25.22 25.49 -27.72
CA GLU A 894 -25.69 26.16 -26.49
C GLU A 894 -27.22 26.31 -26.44
N PRO A 895 -27.88 25.98 -25.30
CA PRO A 895 -29.32 26.13 -25.17
C PRO A 895 -29.70 27.61 -25.03
N ARG A 896 -30.85 28.01 -25.59
CA ARG A 896 -31.38 29.38 -25.53
C ARG A 896 -32.80 29.38 -24.95
N SER A 897 -32.88 29.28 -23.63
CA SER A 897 -34.15 29.28 -22.89
C SER A 897 -34.92 30.61 -23.04
N ASP A 898 -34.19 31.69 -23.28
CA ASP A 898 -34.72 33.04 -23.53
C ASP A 898 -35.47 33.17 -24.87
N LEU A 899 -35.22 32.28 -25.83
CA LEU A 899 -35.94 32.23 -27.11
C LEU A 899 -37.27 31.45 -27.01
N GLY A 900 -37.68 31.00 -25.81
CA GLY A 900 -38.92 30.26 -25.58
C GLY A 900 -38.89 28.81 -26.08
N ILE A 901 -37.70 28.29 -26.40
CA ILE A 901 -37.50 26.92 -26.88
C ILE A 901 -37.35 26.00 -25.66
N SER A 902 -38.39 25.22 -25.37
CA SER A 902 -38.45 24.28 -24.23
C SER A 902 -37.31 23.26 -24.25
N SER A 903 -36.71 23.00 -23.09
CA SER A 903 -35.68 21.96 -22.87
C SER A 903 -36.17 20.52 -23.08
N LEU A 904 -37.47 20.31 -23.35
CA LEU A 904 -38.11 19.01 -23.61
C LEU A 904 -38.16 18.62 -25.10
N VAL A 905 -37.69 19.45 -26.02
CA VAL A 905 -37.68 19.11 -27.46
C VAL A 905 -36.35 18.43 -27.83
N SER A 906 -36.40 17.17 -28.26
CA SER A 906 -35.24 16.44 -28.79
C SER A 906 -34.80 17.05 -30.14
N GLY A 907 -33.82 17.95 -30.12
CA GLY A 907 -33.23 18.61 -31.29
C GLY A 907 -31.92 19.34 -30.96
N PRO A 908 -31.11 19.74 -31.97
CA PRO A 908 -29.86 20.46 -31.74
C PRO A 908 -30.10 21.83 -31.10
N LYS A 909 -29.24 22.20 -30.14
CA LYS A 909 -29.31 23.46 -29.41
C LYS A 909 -29.00 24.64 -30.37
N PRO A 910 -29.85 25.69 -30.44
CA PRO A 910 -29.76 26.73 -31.48
C PRO A 910 -28.73 27.83 -31.19
N GLY A 911 -28.22 27.94 -29.96
CA GLY A 911 -27.26 28.96 -29.55
C GLY A 911 -25.81 28.57 -29.81
N PHE A 912 -24.93 29.57 -29.86
CA PHE A 912 -23.49 29.40 -29.84
C PHE A 912 -22.83 30.47 -28.94
N GLN A 913 -21.72 30.07 -28.32
CA GLN A 913 -20.78 30.96 -27.63
C GLN A 913 -19.37 30.53 -28.01
N PHE A 914 -18.56 31.46 -28.51
CA PHE A 914 -17.17 31.19 -28.89
C PHE A 914 -16.21 32.16 -28.20
N GLU A 915 -15.05 31.64 -27.79
CA GLU A 915 -13.89 32.42 -27.38
C GLU A 915 -12.78 32.15 -28.41
N ILE A 916 -12.49 33.14 -29.24
CA ILE A 916 -11.61 32.99 -30.41
C ILE A 916 -10.34 33.79 -30.17
N PRO A 917 -9.16 33.15 -30.09
CA PRO A 917 -7.90 33.86 -29.97
C PRO A 917 -7.59 34.62 -31.27
N LEU A 918 -7.20 35.88 -31.13
CA LEU A 918 -6.83 36.77 -32.21
C LEU A 918 -5.31 36.88 -32.29
N THR A 919 -4.75 36.82 -33.50
CA THR A 919 -3.30 36.96 -33.75
C THR A 919 -2.92 38.32 -34.32
N THR A 920 -3.90 39.20 -34.53
CA THR A 920 -3.72 40.54 -35.08
C THR A 920 -4.26 41.59 -34.12
N GLN A 921 -3.49 42.65 -33.87
CA GLN A 921 -3.88 43.76 -32.99
C GLN A 921 -5.01 44.63 -33.58
N ASP A 922 -5.24 44.59 -34.90
CA ASP A 922 -6.22 45.44 -35.60
C ASP A 922 -7.66 44.89 -35.64
N ALA A 923 -7.98 43.94 -34.76
CA ALA A 923 -9.32 43.38 -34.65
C ALA A 923 -10.27 44.43 -34.05
N THR A 924 -11.21 44.90 -34.85
CA THR A 924 -12.32 45.77 -34.42
C THR A 924 -13.63 45.09 -34.73
N ASP A 925 -14.67 45.31 -33.92
CA ASP A 925 -15.98 44.68 -34.10
C ASP A 925 -16.62 44.97 -35.48
N SER A 926 -16.20 46.05 -36.14
CA SER A 926 -16.64 46.44 -37.49
C SER A 926 -16.05 45.59 -38.61
N LYS A 927 -15.07 44.73 -38.32
CA LYS A 927 -14.39 43.85 -39.29
C LYS A 927 -14.78 42.37 -39.12
N ILE A 928 -15.64 42.05 -38.14
CA ILE A 928 -16.08 40.69 -37.85
C ILE A 928 -17.41 40.40 -38.54
N ALA A 929 -17.43 39.39 -39.42
CA ALA A 929 -18.63 38.88 -40.04
C ALA A 929 -18.83 37.41 -39.68
N ILE A 930 -20.06 37.03 -39.34
CA ILE A 930 -20.43 35.68 -38.92
C ILE A 930 -21.47 35.12 -39.89
N PHE A 931 -21.27 33.88 -40.30
CA PHE A 931 -22.11 33.19 -41.26
C PHE A 931 -22.56 31.84 -40.71
N ALA A 932 -23.78 31.43 -41.03
CA ALA A 932 -24.21 30.05 -40.94
C ALA A 932 -23.92 29.34 -42.28
N VAL A 933 -23.42 28.11 -42.23
CA VAL A 933 -23.24 27.29 -43.44
C VAL A 933 -24.55 26.60 -43.78
N GLN A 934 -25.05 26.81 -44.99
CA GLN A 934 -26.26 26.17 -45.51
C GLN A 934 -26.05 25.80 -46.98
N ASP A 935 -26.26 24.52 -47.35
CA ASP A 935 -26.19 24.02 -48.74
C ASP A 935 -24.91 24.44 -49.50
N ASN A 936 -23.74 24.32 -48.84
CA ASN A 936 -22.43 24.77 -49.36
C ASN A 936 -22.32 26.28 -49.68
N ALA A 937 -23.22 27.11 -49.11
CA ALA A 937 -23.16 28.56 -49.15
C ALA A 937 -23.09 29.15 -47.73
N LEU A 938 -22.70 30.42 -47.65
CA LEU A 938 -22.61 31.18 -46.41
C LEU A 938 -23.80 32.12 -46.29
N LEU A 939 -24.63 31.91 -45.27
CA LEU A 939 -25.77 32.75 -44.95
C LEU A 939 -25.36 33.74 -43.83
N PRO A 940 -25.37 35.06 -44.07
CA PRO A 940 -24.95 36.02 -43.05
C PRO A 940 -25.93 36.08 -41.88
N LEU A 941 -25.37 36.06 -40.66
CA LEU A 941 -26.13 36.26 -39.42
C LEU A 941 -26.40 37.74 -39.19
N THR A 942 -27.55 38.06 -38.59
CA THR A 942 -27.93 39.45 -38.31
C THR A 942 -27.28 39.92 -37.02
N ARG A 943 -26.59 41.07 -37.07
CA ARG A 943 -26.02 41.68 -35.86
C ARG A 943 -27.11 42.42 -35.10
N LYS A 944 -27.29 42.14 -33.81
CA LYS A 944 -28.34 42.73 -32.97
C LYS A 944 -28.25 44.26 -32.86
N PHE A 945 -27.03 44.78 -32.82
CA PHE A 945 -26.75 46.23 -32.80
C PHE A 945 -25.56 46.57 -33.73
N GLY A 946 -25.77 47.53 -34.64
CA GLY A 946 -24.77 47.95 -35.64
C GLY A 946 -24.90 47.24 -36.99
N LYS A 947 -23.94 47.44 -37.90
CA LYS A 947 -23.87 46.75 -39.21
C LYS A 947 -22.71 45.76 -39.22
N ALA A 948 -22.94 44.57 -39.76
CA ALA A 948 -21.88 43.61 -40.03
C ALA A 948 -21.20 43.92 -41.40
N PRO A 949 -19.94 43.51 -41.61
CA PRO A 949 -19.27 43.62 -42.90
C PRO A 949 -20.03 42.87 -44.01
N LEU A 950 -20.09 43.47 -45.20
CA LEU A 950 -20.60 42.81 -46.40
C LEU A 950 -19.47 42.07 -47.11
N LEU A 951 -19.65 40.77 -47.31
CA LEU A 951 -18.73 39.91 -48.05
C LEU A 951 -19.51 39.17 -49.14
N THR A 952 -18.88 38.95 -50.29
CA THR A 952 -19.50 38.26 -51.44
C THR A 952 -19.10 36.79 -51.53
N SER A 953 -17.92 36.44 -51.01
CA SER A 953 -17.42 35.07 -50.89
C SER A 953 -16.36 34.98 -49.79
N LEU A 954 -16.10 33.76 -49.33
CA LEU A 954 -15.07 33.47 -48.34
C LEU A 954 -14.49 32.08 -48.60
N THR A 955 -13.17 31.94 -48.50
CA THR A 955 -12.52 30.63 -48.56
C THR A 955 -12.61 29.98 -47.18
N VAL A 956 -13.40 28.91 -47.06
CA VAL A 956 -13.59 28.16 -45.80
C VAL A 956 -12.98 26.77 -45.97
N ASN A 957 -11.99 26.43 -45.13
CA ASN A 957 -11.27 25.15 -45.19
C ASN A 957 -10.74 24.80 -46.60
N GLY A 958 -10.27 25.82 -47.35
CA GLY A 958 -9.75 25.65 -48.72
C GLY A 958 -10.82 25.59 -49.82
N VAL A 959 -12.10 25.78 -49.49
CA VAL A 959 -13.21 25.81 -50.46
C VAL A 959 -13.77 27.23 -50.54
N ASP A 960 -13.84 27.79 -51.74
CA ASP A 960 -14.49 29.09 -51.95
C ASP A 960 -16.01 28.96 -51.87
N MET A 961 -16.57 29.51 -50.79
CA MET A 961 -18.01 29.53 -50.55
C MET A 961 -18.58 30.90 -50.90
N LYS A 962 -19.70 30.94 -51.63
CA LYS A 962 -20.42 32.19 -51.92
C LYS A 962 -21.27 32.61 -50.73
N VAL A 963 -21.27 33.91 -50.43
CA VAL A 963 -22.22 34.50 -49.49
C VAL A 963 -23.54 34.70 -50.21
N VAL A 964 -24.60 34.08 -49.72
CA VAL A 964 -25.95 34.19 -50.30
C VAL A 964 -26.78 35.21 -49.53
N SER A 965 -27.54 36.00 -50.26
CA SER A 965 -28.52 36.89 -49.64
C SER A 965 -29.66 36.06 -49.04
N PRO A 966 -30.10 36.35 -47.81
CA PRO A 966 -31.28 35.72 -47.24
C PRO A 966 -32.51 35.97 -48.13
N ALA A 967 -33.38 34.97 -48.29
CA ALA A 967 -34.66 35.18 -48.95
C ALA A 967 -35.50 36.21 -48.18
N ALA A 968 -36.37 36.96 -48.86
CA ALA A 968 -37.20 37.97 -48.22
C ALA A 968 -38.05 37.34 -47.09
N GLY A 969 -37.83 37.77 -45.85
CA GLY A 969 -38.50 37.23 -44.65
C GLY A 969 -37.83 36.00 -44.01
N GLN A 970 -36.70 35.51 -44.53
CA GLN A 970 -35.94 34.41 -43.94
C GLN A 970 -35.22 34.87 -42.67
N VAL A 971 -35.50 34.20 -41.55
CA VAL A 971 -34.73 34.36 -40.31
C VAL A 971 -33.41 33.60 -40.48
N THR A 972 -32.29 34.28 -40.33
CA THR A 972 -30.94 33.68 -40.48
C THR A 972 -30.23 33.42 -39.16
N GLY A 973 -30.78 33.98 -38.06
CA GLY A 973 -30.18 33.98 -36.73
C GLY A 973 -29.60 35.34 -36.37
N GLU A 974 -29.31 35.54 -35.08
CA GLU A 974 -28.75 36.79 -34.58
C GLU A 974 -27.53 36.58 -33.68
N PHE A 975 -26.62 37.55 -33.68
CA PHE A 975 -25.49 37.58 -32.77
C PHE A 975 -25.35 38.94 -32.09
N ASP A 976 -24.86 38.90 -30.84
CA ASP A 976 -24.55 40.09 -30.06
C ASP A 976 -23.29 40.80 -30.62
N PRO A 977 -23.09 42.10 -30.34
CA PRO A 977 -21.85 42.78 -30.69
C PRO A 977 -20.61 41.98 -30.25
N PRO A 978 -19.66 41.70 -31.18
CA PRO A 978 -18.38 41.08 -30.86
C PRO A 978 -17.72 41.77 -29.66
N LYS A 979 -17.23 41.02 -28.68
CA LYS A 979 -16.48 41.58 -27.56
C LYS A 979 -15.02 41.20 -27.71
N ILE A 980 -14.17 42.18 -28.01
CA ILE A 980 -12.73 41.97 -28.15
C ILE A 980 -12.05 42.37 -26.84
N ILE A 981 -11.33 41.43 -26.25
CA ILE A 981 -10.50 41.62 -25.06
C ILE A 981 -9.05 41.63 -25.53
N PRO A 982 -8.38 42.80 -25.60
CA PRO A 982 -6.99 42.86 -26.04
C PRO A 982 -6.06 42.19 -25.03
N SER A 983 -4.90 41.71 -25.49
CA SER A 983 -3.87 41.22 -24.58
C SER A 983 -3.26 42.37 -23.78
N GLU A 984 -3.21 42.25 -22.45
CA GLU A 984 -2.49 43.17 -21.58
C GLU A 984 -1.12 42.57 -21.22
N ASN A 985 -0.04 43.25 -21.61
CA ASN A 985 1.34 42.75 -21.43
C ASN A 985 1.58 41.34 -22.02
N GLY A 986 0.90 41.02 -23.14
CA GLY A 986 0.99 39.71 -23.80
C GLY A 986 0.14 38.62 -23.14
N LYS A 987 -0.57 38.91 -22.05
CA LYS A 987 -1.50 37.98 -21.41
C LYS A 987 -2.94 38.25 -21.84
N VAL A 988 -3.74 37.20 -21.89
CA VAL A 988 -5.19 37.28 -22.13
C VAL A 988 -5.93 36.64 -20.98
N VAL A 989 -7.06 37.23 -20.60
CA VAL A 989 -7.96 36.66 -19.58
C VAL A 989 -8.77 35.54 -20.24
N ILE A 990 -8.70 34.34 -19.67
CA ILE A 990 -9.36 33.14 -20.20
C ILE A 990 -10.43 32.66 -19.23
N GLY A 991 -11.63 32.37 -19.75
CA GLY A 991 -12.72 31.74 -19.00
C GLY A 991 -13.29 32.55 -17.83
N LEU A 992 -14.09 31.89 -16.99
CA LEU A 992 -14.78 32.47 -15.82
C LEU A 992 -13.87 32.69 -14.60
N SER A 993 -12.64 32.14 -14.60
CA SER A 993 -11.71 32.26 -13.47
C SER A 993 -11.09 33.66 -13.35
N GLY A 994 -11.09 34.44 -14.43
CA GLY A 994 -10.51 35.79 -14.46
C GLY A 994 -8.97 35.80 -14.45
N GLU A 995 -8.30 34.66 -14.60
CA GLU A 995 -6.84 34.61 -14.61
C GLU A 995 -6.28 35.04 -15.97
N SER A 996 -5.24 35.90 -15.95
CA SER A 996 -4.51 36.34 -17.15
C SER A 996 -3.34 35.40 -17.44
N LYS A 997 -3.35 34.74 -18.60
CA LYS A 997 -2.33 33.77 -19.05
C LYS A 997 -1.77 34.14 -20.43
N TYR A 998 -0.59 33.65 -20.78
CA TYR A 998 -0.08 33.76 -22.16
C TYR A 998 -0.74 32.69 -23.01
N LEU A 999 -1.08 33.05 -24.25
CA LEU A 999 -1.63 32.15 -25.25
C LEU A 999 -0.80 32.23 -26.52
N THR A 1000 -0.43 31.06 -27.03
CA THR A 1000 0.27 30.92 -28.30
C THR A 1000 -0.50 29.94 -29.18
N LEU A 1001 -0.75 30.34 -30.42
CA LEU A 1001 -1.38 29.50 -31.44
C LEU A 1001 -0.30 28.67 -32.14
N LEU A 1002 -0.52 27.36 -32.20
CA LEU A 1002 0.36 26.37 -32.82
C LEU A 1002 -0.33 25.76 -34.04
N ASN A 1003 0.31 25.84 -35.21
CA ASN A 1003 -0.21 25.25 -36.44
C ASN A 1003 0.45 23.90 -36.70
N PHE A 1004 -0.30 22.83 -36.47
CA PHE A 1004 0.16 21.46 -36.64
C PHE A 1004 -0.05 20.96 -38.09
N PRO A 1005 0.74 19.98 -38.55
CA PRO A 1005 0.52 19.34 -39.86
C PRO A 1005 -0.79 18.54 -39.88
N THR A 1006 -1.33 18.30 -41.07
CA THR A 1006 -2.59 17.54 -41.25
C THR A 1006 -2.57 16.15 -40.64
N ASN A 1007 -1.41 15.51 -40.61
CA ASN A 1007 -1.17 14.19 -40.05
C ASN A 1007 -0.58 14.22 -38.63
N PHE A 1008 -0.83 15.28 -37.86
CA PHE A 1008 -0.26 15.43 -36.51
C PHE A 1008 -0.51 14.23 -35.60
N ARG A 1009 -1.63 13.51 -35.78
CA ARG A 1009 -1.96 12.28 -35.01
C ARG A 1009 -0.95 11.13 -35.20
N ASP A 1010 -0.10 11.19 -36.23
CA ASP A 1010 1.00 10.23 -36.44
C ASP A 1010 2.18 10.47 -35.49
N TYR A 1011 2.29 11.66 -34.92
CA TYR A 1011 3.35 12.03 -33.99
C TYR A 1011 3.02 11.57 -32.57
N SER A 1012 4.07 11.30 -31.80
CA SER A 1012 3.96 10.74 -30.46
C SER A 1012 4.30 11.75 -29.37
N TRP A 1013 5.12 12.74 -29.71
CA TRP A 1013 5.64 13.74 -28.78
C TRP A 1013 5.44 15.17 -29.28
N ILE A 1014 5.21 16.05 -28.31
CA ILE A 1014 5.49 17.48 -28.43
C ILE A 1014 6.71 17.81 -27.57
N VAL A 1015 7.65 18.56 -28.12
CA VAL A 1015 8.90 18.92 -27.44
C VAL A 1015 9.13 20.43 -27.55
N LEU A 1016 9.53 21.04 -26.45
CA LEU A 1016 9.96 22.42 -26.33
C LEU A 1016 11.47 22.46 -26.11
N HIS A 1017 12.16 23.33 -26.83
CA HIS A 1017 13.59 23.59 -26.65
C HIS A 1017 13.83 25.08 -26.38
N SER A 1018 14.41 25.40 -25.22
CA SER A 1018 14.83 26.76 -24.86
C SER A 1018 16.36 26.89 -24.88
N GLN A 1019 16.86 27.96 -25.52
CA GLN A 1019 18.30 28.22 -25.62
C GLN A 1019 18.88 28.72 -24.29
N SER A 1020 18.13 29.57 -23.60
CA SER A 1020 18.46 30.17 -22.30
C SER A 1020 18.10 29.29 -21.10
N GLY A 1021 17.24 28.29 -21.32
CA GLY A 1021 16.72 27.41 -20.28
C GLY A 1021 15.37 27.91 -19.74
N PHE A 1022 14.53 26.98 -19.30
CA PHE A 1022 13.19 27.28 -18.84
C PHE A 1022 13.17 27.92 -17.44
N SER A 1023 12.16 28.74 -17.19
CA SER A 1023 11.63 28.95 -15.85
C SER A 1023 10.69 27.81 -15.46
N GLU A 1024 10.36 27.71 -14.17
CA GLU A 1024 9.24 26.86 -13.76
C GLU A 1024 7.95 27.44 -14.37
N ASN A 1025 7.23 26.63 -15.13
CA ASN A 1025 6.08 27.07 -15.92
C ASN A 1025 5.18 25.87 -16.23
N LYS A 1026 3.87 26.07 -16.13
CA LYS A 1026 2.87 25.09 -16.52
C LYS A 1026 2.34 25.38 -17.91
N TYR A 1027 2.30 24.36 -18.76
CA TYR A 1027 1.79 24.43 -20.12
C TYR A 1027 0.52 23.60 -20.26
N LEU A 1028 -0.47 24.15 -20.96
CA LEU A 1028 -1.69 23.43 -21.31
C LEU A 1028 -1.94 23.54 -22.81
N LEU A 1029 -2.11 22.39 -23.46
CA LEU A 1029 -2.47 22.28 -24.87
C LEU A 1029 -3.96 22.01 -25.03
N TYR A 1030 -4.63 22.81 -25.84
CA TYR A 1030 -6.05 22.69 -26.11
C TYR A 1030 -6.33 22.53 -27.61
N ASP A 1031 -7.40 21.80 -27.94
CA ASP A 1031 -8.12 22.15 -29.17
C ASP A 1031 -8.76 23.54 -29.02
N VAL A 1032 -9.41 24.08 -30.04
CA VAL A 1032 -9.90 25.47 -29.97
C VAL A 1032 -10.91 25.70 -28.82
N SER A 1033 -11.35 24.66 -28.09
CA SER A 1033 -12.07 24.81 -26.82
C SER A 1033 -11.10 24.95 -25.64
N LEU A 1034 -11.11 26.10 -24.96
CA LEU A 1034 -10.31 26.38 -23.74
C LEU A 1034 -10.82 25.62 -22.49
N ASP A 1035 -11.31 24.40 -22.67
CA ASP A 1035 -11.79 23.51 -21.61
C ASP A 1035 -10.62 22.77 -20.97
N ALA A 1036 -10.32 23.10 -19.71
CA ALA A 1036 -9.23 22.50 -18.95
C ALA A 1036 -9.36 20.96 -18.82
N LYS A 1037 -10.57 20.40 -18.90
CA LYS A 1037 -10.78 18.94 -18.86
C LYS A 1037 -10.29 18.22 -20.12
N ARG A 1038 -10.06 18.95 -21.22
CA ARG A 1038 -9.61 18.43 -22.51
C ARG A 1038 -8.14 18.72 -22.79
N ALA A 1039 -7.47 19.36 -21.85
CA ALA A 1039 -6.10 19.79 -22.04
C ALA A 1039 -5.12 18.61 -21.90
N ILE A 1040 -4.03 18.68 -22.65
CA ILE A 1040 -2.81 17.93 -22.32
C ILE A 1040 -1.89 18.89 -21.59
N ALA A 1041 -1.54 18.57 -20.34
CA ALA A 1041 -0.76 19.45 -19.48
C ALA A 1041 0.63 18.86 -19.20
N PHE A 1042 1.62 19.73 -19.08
CA PHE A 1042 2.98 19.40 -18.67
C PHE A 1042 3.72 20.64 -18.18
N ASP A 1043 4.79 20.44 -17.42
CA ASP A 1043 5.53 21.48 -16.73
C ASP A 1043 7.00 21.49 -17.13
N THR A 1044 7.62 22.67 -17.15
CA THR A 1044 9.08 22.83 -17.26
C THR A 1044 9.70 23.12 -15.89
N ALA A 1045 10.93 22.66 -15.64
CA ALA A 1045 11.67 22.97 -14.42
C ALA A 1045 12.79 23.97 -14.70
N GLN A 1046 13.09 24.79 -13.70
CA GLN A 1046 14.08 25.86 -13.81
C GLN A 1046 15.46 25.33 -14.28
N GLY A 1047 16.05 26.01 -15.28
CA GLY A 1047 17.39 25.71 -15.79
C GLY A 1047 17.48 24.49 -16.71
N ARG A 1048 16.36 23.84 -17.04
CA ARG A 1048 16.31 22.79 -18.06
C ARG A 1048 16.11 23.38 -19.45
N HIS A 1049 16.68 22.77 -20.47
CA HIS A 1049 16.61 23.27 -21.85
C HIS A 1049 15.58 22.53 -22.72
N VAL A 1050 15.05 21.41 -22.23
CA VAL A 1050 14.08 20.60 -22.97
C VAL A 1050 12.92 20.22 -22.05
N GLY A 1051 11.70 20.40 -22.53
CA GLY A 1051 10.44 20.02 -21.89
C GLY A 1051 9.48 19.42 -22.91
N GLY A 1052 8.41 18.76 -22.48
CA GLY A 1052 7.45 18.16 -23.41
C GLY A 1052 6.63 17.04 -22.80
N ALA A 1053 5.80 16.41 -23.64
CA ALA A 1053 4.88 15.34 -23.27
C ALA A 1053 4.70 14.33 -24.41
N GLN A 1054 4.43 13.06 -24.08
CA GLN A 1054 4.06 12.04 -25.06
C GLN A 1054 2.56 12.09 -25.35
N VAL A 1055 2.18 13.07 -26.16
CA VAL A 1055 0.79 13.40 -26.52
C VAL A 1055 -0.02 12.24 -27.10
N ALA A 1056 0.60 11.28 -27.80
CA ALA A 1056 -0.13 10.15 -28.38
C ALA A 1056 -0.56 9.08 -27.36
N SER A 1057 -0.18 9.21 -26.09
CA SER A 1057 -0.77 8.42 -25.02
C SER A 1057 -2.12 8.98 -24.54
N CYS A 1058 -2.44 10.23 -24.88
CA CYS A 1058 -3.64 10.93 -24.39
C CYS A 1058 -4.82 10.70 -25.37
N PRO A 1059 -6.02 10.29 -24.89
CA PRO A 1059 -7.21 10.14 -25.74
C PRO A 1059 -7.59 11.43 -26.48
N THR A 1060 -7.47 12.58 -25.79
CA THR A 1060 -7.77 13.92 -26.33
C THR A 1060 -7.01 14.25 -27.60
N TRP A 1061 -5.74 13.81 -27.72
CA TRP A 1061 -4.92 13.99 -28.93
C TRP A 1061 -5.59 13.45 -30.20
N PHE A 1062 -6.24 12.29 -30.10
CA PHE A 1062 -6.98 11.69 -31.22
C PHE A 1062 -8.39 12.30 -31.37
N GLY A 1063 -8.90 12.91 -30.30
CA GLY A 1063 -10.17 13.62 -30.22
C GLY A 1063 -10.18 15.05 -30.78
N TRP A 1064 -9.02 15.69 -30.96
CA TRP A 1064 -8.95 17.06 -31.48
C TRP A 1064 -9.34 17.16 -32.96
N GLU A 1065 -10.18 18.15 -33.29
CA GLU A 1065 -10.78 18.30 -34.62
C GLU A 1065 -10.07 19.32 -35.53
N THR A 1066 -9.08 20.05 -35.00
CA THR A 1066 -8.41 21.13 -35.73
C THR A 1066 -6.88 20.99 -35.68
N GLN A 1067 -6.20 21.58 -36.66
CA GLN A 1067 -4.74 21.70 -36.70
C GLN A 1067 -4.23 22.91 -35.90
N THR A 1068 -5.13 23.78 -35.49
CA THR A 1068 -4.83 25.02 -34.78
C THR A 1068 -5.01 24.78 -33.29
N ILE A 1069 -3.90 24.52 -32.61
CA ILE A 1069 -3.86 24.15 -31.21
C ILE A 1069 -3.43 25.36 -30.38
N LEU A 1070 -4.02 25.53 -29.21
CA LEU A 1070 -3.65 26.61 -28.30
C LEU A 1070 -2.72 26.07 -27.22
N LEU A 1071 -1.59 26.75 -27.03
CA LEU A 1071 -0.68 26.53 -25.93
C LEU A 1071 -0.84 27.67 -24.93
N GLN A 1072 -1.33 27.35 -23.74
CA GLN A 1072 -1.41 28.28 -22.61
C GLN A 1072 -0.18 28.13 -21.71
N SER A 1073 0.32 29.25 -21.19
CA SER A 1073 1.45 29.26 -20.25
C SER A 1073 1.41 30.43 -19.25
N ASP A 1074 2.14 30.31 -18.13
CA ASP A 1074 2.27 31.39 -17.13
C ASP A 1074 3.34 32.44 -17.49
N ALA A 1075 4.31 32.04 -18.31
CA ALA A 1075 5.37 32.88 -18.87
C ALA A 1075 5.37 32.85 -20.41
N PRO A 1076 5.85 33.91 -21.09
CA PRO A 1076 5.93 33.94 -22.54
C PRO A 1076 6.97 32.93 -23.02
N LEU A 1077 6.75 32.34 -24.20
CA LEU A 1077 7.65 31.32 -24.74
C LEU A 1077 9.06 31.85 -25.07
N GLY A 1078 9.23 33.15 -25.32
CA GLY A 1078 10.55 33.76 -25.51
C GLY A 1078 11.36 33.09 -26.62
N ASP A 1079 12.55 32.58 -26.31
CA ASP A 1079 13.47 31.87 -27.21
C ASP A 1079 13.11 30.39 -27.44
N THR A 1080 11.98 29.94 -26.90
CA THR A 1080 11.57 28.53 -26.96
C THR A 1080 11.03 28.17 -28.34
N SER A 1081 11.54 27.08 -28.90
CA SER A 1081 11.01 26.45 -30.11
C SER A 1081 10.14 25.24 -29.77
N VAL A 1082 9.12 24.99 -30.59
CA VAL A 1082 8.18 23.85 -30.44
C VAL A 1082 8.36 22.92 -31.64
N ALA A 1083 8.41 21.61 -31.38
CA ALA A 1083 8.49 20.59 -32.42
C ALA A 1083 7.61 19.37 -32.09
N LEU A 1084 7.13 18.69 -33.14
CA LEU A 1084 6.51 17.38 -33.04
C LEU A 1084 7.50 16.27 -33.43
N VAL A 1085 7.50 15.16 -32.70
CA VAL A 1085 8.40 14.03 -32.96
C VAL A 1085 7.63 12.72 -33.03
N GLN A 1086 7.93 11.91 -34.03
CA GLN A 1086 7.47 10.52 -34.13
C GLN A 1086 8.44 9.64 -33.35
N THR A 1087 7.94 8.77 -32.49
CA THR A 1087 8.76 7.66 -31.99
C THR A 1087 9.00 6.72 -33.16
N GLY A 1088 10.26 6.38 -33.42
CA GLY A 1088 10.63 5.51 -34.53
C GLY A 1088 9.81 4.22 -34.46
N LYS A 1089 9.22 3.81 -35.59
CA LYS A 1089 8.64 2.47 -35.75
C LYS A 1089 9.73 1.45 -35.39
N ASN A 1090 9.78 1.00 -34.15
CA ASN A 1090 10.60 -0.16 -33.81
C ASN A 1090 10.00 -1.33 -34.61
N PRO A 1091 10.79 -1.99 -35.47
CA PRO A 1091 10.31 -3.07 -36.33
C PRO A 1091 9.73 -4.24 -35.54
#